data_AF-A0A218Z787-F1
#
_entry.id   AF-A0A218Z787-F1
#
_cell.length_a   1.000
_cell.length_b   1.000
_cell.length_c   1.000
_cell.angle_alpha   90.00
_cell.angle_beta   90.00
_cell.angle_gamma   90.00
#
_symmetry.space_group_name_H-M   'P 1'
#
loop_
_entity.id
_entity.type
_entity.pdbx_description
1 polymer ?
#
loop_
_entity_poly.entity_id
_entity_poly.type
_entity_poly.pdbx_seq_one_letter_code
_entity_poly.pdbx_strand_id
1 'polypeptide(L)'
;MSSRSQRVSNGINSLVRRFLVEIPDENIASAEERKNNAVEFVAEILQSSRGPAVIADVNQASDLIKKRLIQTNSSPDKALRFTNLYSKLLSIPVINQKWAVLYFLYQLSDRQPRALPVLTSPFKSPVKNGRRPQNLENESHMSPENSSRGTRGEDTRREEKPLSEAFAPEGLRRLPEREGGQRDRKEEAHAFAKYAATQRGGLALKTALLAENYVEIDPPETALLRDLPFTLQGLSSAHLAFTSTSKLTLPTTLPAPIISILHTLAEPSLLYRGLSSFTQSPGGGLLGQSLRAAIAGELRSYLGLVATLEGQIRRALTSLDENEPRGGIGRAGVTLKRCVVWTREATMGLRLMSLISEESQSKKGGQLISLIHGFSSSHGDPMVGAFAERILTHVTRPFYDMLRHWIYDGELSDPYYEFFVSEQDPNVVNDTQDSRSRGGASSVWEDKYKLNEDMVPSIITQDFAQKVFLIGKSLNFIRYGCGDSQWMDEYSKAASKVLRYGDTATLETWIDEAYKTTMARLIQLMAEKFHLFEHLKALKNYILLGQGDFIALLMESLSSNLDRPAGAQYRHTLTAQLEHAIRGSNAQYDSPEVLRRLDARMLQLSHGDIGWDCFTLEYKIDAPVDVVVTEWGNRQYLKVFNFLWRIKRVEFALASTWRKCMTGSRGVLQGEDRIVAKAWKLTRGVLAEMIHLIGQLQYYILFEVIESSWDELQTAIHREGCTLDDLIKAHTKYLNAITHKGLLGAKKKHHGDVDENSFMVQLGELLRLMLSYRDAVDGLYSWAVSDFTRRQGSDIRHEAQTRREDDEGISVNAPATMRRGPQHLDSTPVPTPEDAISDEFPVLQERLQSLGAHFKSRVCLLLGDLAYQPDVDMRFLGVVTNFNDCYQPVRSKKPGRPATRDQGRSSARAP
;
A
#
# COMPACT_ATOMS: atom_id res chain seq x y z
N MET A 1 -23.84 46.08 -0.61
CA MET A 1 -25.12 45.46 -0.19
C MET A 1 -25.58 44.30 -1.09
N SER A 2 -25.18 44.25 -2.38
CA SER A 2 -25.56 43.18 -3.34
C SER A 2 -25.24 41.75 -2.87
N SER A 3 -24.04 41.47 -2.35
CA SER A 3 -23.64 40.09 -1.97
C SER A 3 -24.37 39.50 -0.75
N ARG A 4 -24.96 40.32 0.13
CA ARG A 4 -25.75 39.85 1.28
C ARG A 4 -27.17 39.50 0.86
N SER A 5 -27.78 40.33 0.02
CA SER A 5 -29.12 40.08 -0.52
C SER A 5 -29.12 38.86 -1.45
N GLN A 6 -28.06 38.66 -2.23
CA GLN A 6 -27.90 37.48 -3.09
C GLN A 6 -27.69 36.19 -2.28
N ARG A 7 -26.98 36.25 -1.14
CA ARG A 7 -26.87 35.11 -0.22
C ARG A 7 -28.19 34.79 0.48
N VAL A 8 -28.95 35.81 0.88
CA VAL A 8 -30.26 35.63 1.52
C VAL A 8 -31.25 35.01 0.53
N SER A 9 -31.32 35.49 -0.70
CA SER A 9 -32.19 34.90 -1.75
C SER A 9 -31.79 33.47 -2.11
N ASN A 10 -30.50 33.17 -2.24
CA ASN A 10 -30.03 31.79 -2.45
C ASN A 10 -30.38 30.89 -1.26
N GLY A 11 -30.27 31.39 -0.03
CA GLY A 11 -30.68 30.69 1.19
C GLY A 11 -32.18 30.40 1.22
N ILE A 12 -33.02 31.39 0.88
CA ILE A 12 -34.48 31.23 0.79
C ILE A 12 -34.83 30.16 -0.24
N ASN A 13 -34.23 30.23 -1.44
CA ASN A 13 -34.45 29.24 -2.50
C ASN A 13 -34.07 27.81 -2.07
N SER A 14 -32.95 27.66 -1.34
CA SER A 14 -32.55 26.35 -0.82
C SER A 14 -33.47 25.84 0.29
N LEU A 15 -34.01 26.74 1.13
CA LEU A 15 -34.91 26.38 2.21
C LEU A 15 -36.28 25.96 1.67
N VAL A 16 -36.82 26.74 0.73
CA VAL A 16 -38.09 26.44 0.04
C VAL A 16 -38.01 25.10 -0.68
N ARG A 17 -36.90 24.79 -1.38
CA ARG A 17 -36.70 23.46 -2.00
C ARG A 17 -36.69 22.30 -1.01
N ARG A 18 -36.16 22.50 0.20
CA ARG A 18 -36.08 21.42 1.21
C ARG A 18 -37.39 21.16 1.95
N PHE A 19 -38.25 22.18 2.06
CA PHE A 19 -39.51 22.07 2.80
C PHE A 19 -40.75 21.92 1.91
N LEU A 20 -40.65 22.12 0.60
CA LEU A 20 -41.73 21.77 -0.32
C LEU A 20 -41.81 20.25 -0.48
N VAL A 21 -42.98 19.70 -0.19
CA VAL A 21 -43.33 18.31 -0.45
C VAL A 21 -43.75 18.21 -1.93
N GLU A 22 -43.14 17.27 -2.67
CA GLU A 22 -43.54 16.97 -4.04
C GLU A 22 -44.85 16.17 -4.03
N ILE A 23 -45.86 16.69 -4.72
CA ILE A 23 -47.16 16.04 -4.87
C ILE A 23 -47.09 15.18 -6.14
N PRO A 24 -47.40 13.87 -6.09
CA PRO A 24 -47.42 13.03 -7.29
C PRO A 24 -48.44 13.53 -8.32
N ASP A 25 -48.12 13.43 -9.61
CA ASP A 25 -48.94 13.78 -10.78
C ASP A 25 -49.20 15.27 -11.07
N GLU A 26 -48.37 16.17 -10.55
CA GLU A 26 -48.50 17.60 -10.82
C GLU A 26 -47.70 18.09 -12.04
N ASN A 27 -48.32 18.92 -12.90
CA ASN A 27 -47.65 19.53 -14.05
C ASN A 27 -46.45 20.39 -13.63
N ILE A 28 -45.34 20.24 -14.35
CA ILE A 28 -44.04 20.89 -14.06
C ILE A 28 -44.18 22.42 -13.95
N ALA A 29 -45.00 23.04 -14.81
CA ALA A 29 -45.26 24.48 -14.77
C ALA A 29 -45.98 24.93 -13.48
N SER A 30 -46.93 24.13 -12.99
CA SER A 30 -47.67 24.42 -11.75
C SER A 30 -46.79 24.22 -10.51
N ALA A 31 -45.90 23.23 -10.55
CA ALA A 31 -44.88 23.02 -9.51
C ALA A 31 -43.88 24.18 -9.41
N GLU A 32 -43.45 24.72 -10.54
CA GLU A 32 -42.59 25.92 -10.58
C GLU A 32 -43.32 27.18 -10.08
N GLU A 33 -44.60 27.35 -10.43
CA GLU A 33 -45.40 28.48 -9.97
C GLU A 33 -45.59 28.47 -8.44
N ARG A 34 -45.88 27.30 -7.84
CA ARG A 34 -45.98 27.17 -6.38
C ARG A 34 -44.67 27.46 -5.67
N LYS A 35 -43.55 27.01 -6.26
CA LYS A 35 -42.22 27.30 -5.73
C LYS A 35 -41.94 28.80 -5.78
N ASN A 36 -42.27 29.48 -6.88
CA ASN A 36 -42.10 30.92 -7.00
C ASN A 36 -42.99 31.69 -6.00
N ASN A 37 -44.26 31.29 -5.86
CA ASN A 37 -45.19 31.87 -4.88
C ASN A 37 -44.71 31.67 -3.43
N ALA A 38 -44.13 30.50 -3.11
CA ALA A 38 -43.57 30.23 -1.79
C ALA A 38 -42.31 31.08 -1.51
N VAL A 39 -41.45 31.28 -2.52
CA VAL A 39 -40.28 32.16 -2.41
C VAL A 39 -40.72 33.61 -2.20
N GLU A 40 -41.74 34.07 -2.92
CA GLU A 40 -42.28 35.42 -2.80
C GLU A 40 -42.92 35.66 -1.43
N PHE A 41 -43.71 34.71 -0.94
CA PHE A 41 -44.29 34.76 0.41
C PHE A 41 -43.23 34.84 1.51
N VAL A 42 -42.16 34.03 1.42
CA VAL A 42 -41.05 34.08 2.38
C VAL A 42 -40.29 35.41 2.27
N ALA A 43 -40.10 35.92 1.05
CA ALA A 43 -39.47 37.22 0.84
C ALA A 43 -40.30 38.36 1.45
N GLU A 44 -41.62 38.31 1.35
CA GLU A 44 -42.55 39.32 1.90
C GLU A 44 -42.56 39.30 3.44
N ILE A 45 -42.56 38.12 4.08
CA ILE A 45 -42.43 37.99 5.55
C ILE A 45 -41.09 38.54 6.05
N LEU A 46 -40.01 38.27 5.33
CA LEU A 46 -38.67 38.77 5.70
C LEU A 46 -38.52 40.28 5.44
N GLN A 47 -39.23 40.83 4.46
CA GLN A 47 -39.24 42.27 4.19
C GLN A 47 -40.12 43.06 5.14
N SER A 48 -41.23 42.49 5.60
CA SER A 48 -42.10 43.09 6.63
C SER A 48 -41.45 43.10 8.02
N SER A 49 -40.58 42.13 8.32
CA SER A 49 -39.82 42.05 9.57
C SER A 49 -38.44 42.72 9.48
N ARG A 50 -38.39 44.05 9.25
CA ARG A 50 -37.12 44.80 9.25
C ARG A 50 -36.74 45.28 10.66
N GLY A 51 -36.28 44.35 11.49
CA GLY A 51 -35.55 44.63 12.74
C GLY A 51 -35.73 43.51 13.78
N PRO A 52 -34.67 43.10 14.52
CA PRO A 52 -34.85 42.19 15.64
C PRO A 52 -35.65 42.90 16.73
N ALA A 53 -36.81 42.36 17.12
CA ALA A 53 -37.65 42.90 18.20
C ALA A 53 -36.99 42.76 19.60
N VAL A 54 -35.83 42.11 19.68
CA VAL A 54 -35.16 41.74 20.94
C VAL A 54 -33.68 42.14 20.86
N ILE A 55 -33.18 42.75 21.94
CA ILE A 55 -31.79 43.16 22.11
C ILE A 55 -30.88 41.93 21.99
N ALA A 56 -29.81 42.05 21.19
CA ALA A 56 -28.91 40.95 20.88
C ALA A 56 -27.93 40.66 22.03
N ASP A 57 -28.37 39.90 23.04
CA ASP A 57 -27.48 39.35 24.08
C ASP A 57 -27.31 37.82 23.89
N VAL A 58 -26.11 37.42 23.50
CA VAL A 58 -25.72 36.02 23.26
C VAL A 58 -25.91 35.16 24.53
N ASN A 59 -25.68 35.74 25.71
CA ASN A 59 -25.75 35.02 26.97
C ASN A 59 -27.21 34.74 27.36
N GLN A 60 -28.11 35.70 27.16
CA GLN A 60 -29.54 35.55 27.43
C GLN A 60 -30.16 34.41 26.61
N ALA A 61 -29.84 34.31 25.32
CA ALA A 61 -30.33 33.21 24.48
C ALA A 61 -29.81 31.84 24.95
N SER A 62 -28.55 31.78 25.41
CA SER A 62 -27.97 30.55 25.95
C SER A 62 -28.66 30.11 27.26
N ASP A 63 -29.02 31.05 28.11
CA ASP A 63 -29.63 30.76 29.40
C ASP A 63 -31.10 30.36 29.28
N LEU A 64 -31.83 30.90 28.29
CA LEU A 64 -33.17 30.44 27.95
C LEU A 64 -33.16 28.96 27.50
N ILE A 65 -32.18 28.55 26.69
CA ILE A 65 -32.03 27.16 26.25
C ILE A 65 -31.65 26.25 27.42
N LYS A 66 -30.70 26.65 28.27
CA LYS A 66 -30.35 25.89 29.49
C LYS A 66 -31.54 25.70 30.41
N LYS A 67 -32.29 26.78 30.68
CA LYS A 67 -33.48 26.75 31.55
C LYS A 67 -34.54 25.79 31.01
N ARG A 68 -34.78 25.78 29.68
CA ARG A 68 -35.70 24.81 29.05
C ARG A 68 -35.18 23.37 29.10
N LEU A 69 -33.90 23.13 28.87
CA LEU A 69 -33.31 21.78 28.93
C LEU A 69 -33.44 21.17 30.33
N ILE A 70 -33.29 22.00 31.37
CA ILE A 70 -33.49 21.61 32.77
C ILE A 70 -34.98 21.39 33.08
N GLN A 71 -35.89 22.17 32.49
CA GLN A 71 -37.34 22.01 32.71
C GLN A 71 -37.94 20.80 31.97
N THR A 72 -37.40 20.43 30.81
CA THR A 72 -37.97 19.38 29.94
C THR A 72 -37.36 17.99 30.17
N ASN A 73 -36.17 17.91 30.78
CA ASN A 73 -35.51 16.64 31.05
C ASN A 73 -35.32 16.46 32.56
N SER A 74 -35.66 15.28 33.07
CA SER A 74 -35.52 14.95 34.50
C SER A 74 -34.05 14.83 34.97
N SER A 75 -33.07 14.85 34.05
CA SER A 75 -31.64 14.75 34.34
C SER A 75 -30.83 15.95 33.77
N PRO A 76 -29.84 16.48 34.53
CA PRO A 76 -29.10 17.68 34.16
C PRO A 76 -28.02 17.48 33.06
N ASP A 77 -27.77 16.24 32.63
CA ASP A 77 -26.68 15.90 31.71
C ASP A 77 -26.77 16.61 30.35
N LYS A 78 -27.99 16.79 29.82
CA LYS A 78 -28.18 17.46 28.52
C LYS A 78 -27.86 18.96 28.60
N ALA A 79 -28.13 19.60 29.74
CA ALA A 79 -27.79 21.00 29.98
C ALA A 79 -26.27 21.19 30.15
N LEU A 80 -25.59 20.24 30.79
CA LEU A 80 -24.12 20.24 30.90
C LEU A 80 -23.45 20.03 29.53
N ARG A 81 -23.95 19.08 28.73
CA ARG A 81 -23.49 18.89 27.34
C ARG A 81 -23.70 20.15 26.49
N PHE A 82 -24.86 20.81 26.60
CA PHE A 82 -25.11 22.08 25.90
C PHE A 82 -24.12 23.17 26.33
N THR A 83 -23.77 23.24 27.61
CA THR A 83 -22.80 24.24 28.11
C THR A 83 -21.40 24.00 27.51
N ASN A 84 -20.97 22.74 27.40
CA ASN A 84 -19.71 22.39 26.73
C ASN A 84 -19.74 22.74 25.22
N LEU A 85 -20.87 22.50 24.55
CA LEU A 85 -21.04 22.84 23.14
C LEU A 85 -21.11 24.37 22.91
N TYR A 86 -21.75 25.11 23.82
CA TYR A 86 -21.79 26.57 23.79
C TYR A 86 -20.39 27.17 23.98
N SER A 87 -19.58 26.62 24.90
CA SER A 87 -18.16 27.01 25.06
C SER A 87 -17.35 26.78 23.79
N LYS A 88 -17.52 25.61 23.14
CA LYS A 88 -16.89 25.33 21.83
C LYS A 88 -17.38 26.28 20.73
N LEU A 89 -18.67 26.61 20.69
CA LEU A 89 -19.23 27.57 19.73
C LEU A 89 -18.68 28.99 19.93
N LEU A 90 -18.41 29.40 21.18
CA LEU A 90 -17.76 30.67 21.48
C LEU A 90 -16.31 30.71 20.97
N SER A 91 -15.59 29.59 21.06
CA SER A 91 -14.19 29.47 20.59
C SER A 91 -14.01 29.56 19.07
N ILE A 92 -15.06 29.28 18.28
CA ILE A 92 -14.99 29.31 16.80
C ILE A 92 -15.25 30.74 16.27
N PRO A 93 -14.31 31.38 15.53
CA PRO A 93 -14.45 32.76 15.07
C PRO A 93 -15.28 32.93 13.77
N VAL A 94 -15.71 31.84 13.13
CA VAL A 94 -16.33 31.85 11.79
C VAL A 94 -17.76 32.44 11.77
N ILE A 95 -18.47 32.47 12.91
CA ILE A 95 -19.89 32.88 12.98
C ILE A 95 -20.00 34.25 13.69
N ASN A 96 -20.33 35.29 12.93
CA ASN A 96 -20.45 36.66 13.45
C ASN A 96 -21.76 36.91 14.24
N GLN A 97 -22.85 36.19 13.96
CA GLN A 97 -24.17 36.40 14.60
C GLN A 97 -24.65 35.17 15.39
N LYS A 98 -23.88 34.78 16.42
CA LYS A 98 -24.14 33.56 17.22
C LYS A 98 -25.50 33.58 17.95
N TRP A 99 -25.93 34.75 18.43
CA TRP A 99 -27.22 34.93 19.10
C TRP A 99 -28.42 34.58 18.21
N ALA A 100 -28.42 35.02 16.95
CA ALA A 100 -29.54 34.82 16.03
C ALA A 100 -29.77 33.33 15.73
N VAL A 101 -28.68 32.56 15.62
CA VAL A 101 -28.74 31.11 15.41
C VAL A 101 -29.30 30.39 16.64
N LEU A 102 -28.83 30.74 17.84
CA LEU A 102 -29.32 30.15 19.09
C LEU A 102 -30.79 30.47 19.32
N TYR A 103 -31.19 31.72 19.07
CA TYR A 103 -32.58 32.14 19.23
C TYR A 103 -33.51 31.43 18.21
N PHE A 104 -33.06 31.27 16.96
CA PHE A 104 -33.80 30.52 15.95
C PHE A 104 -34.00 29.05 16.36
N LEU A 105 -32.95 28.39 16.86
CA LEU A 105 -33.04 27.01 17.35
C LEU A 105 -33.96 26.89 18.57
N TYR A 106 -33.93 27.87 19.47
CA TYR A 106 -34.86 27.95 20.59
C TYR A 106 -36.31 28.03 20.12
N GLN A 107 -36.61 28.90 19.15
CA GLN A 107 -37.97 29.07 18.63
C GLN A 107 -38.48 27.84 17.86
N LEU A 108 -37.60 27.13 17.15
CA LEU A 108 -37.93 25.86 16.50
C LEU A 108 -38.28 24.76 17.52
N SER A 109 -37.65 24.78 18.70
CA SER A 109 -37.90 23.80 19.75
C SER A 109 -39.28 23.94 20.44
N ASP A 110 -39.94 25.09 20.29
CA ASP A 110 -41.22 25.41 20.95
C ASP A 110 -42.45 24.75 20.26
N ARG A 111 -42.26 23.95 19.20
CA ARG A 111 -43.36 23.31 18.45
C ARG A 111 -43.57 21.83 18.83
N GLN A 112 -44.42 21.56 19.82
CA GLN A 112 -45.15 20.29 19.95
C GLN A 112 -46.48 20.33 19.16
N PRO A 113 -47.01 19.17 18.71
CA PRO A 113 -47.84 19.05 17.53
C PRO A 113 -49.28 19.52 17.78
N ARG A 114 -49.75 20.52 17.02
CA ARG A 114 -51.18 20.75 16.83
C ARG A 114 -51.66 19.90 15.65
N ALA A 115 -52.81 19.25 15.86
CA ALA A 115 -53.50 18.35 14.94
C ALA A 115 -53.61 18.89 13.51
N LEU A 116 -53.51 17.97 12.55
CA LEU A 116 -53.73 18.17 11.12
C LEU A 116 -55.11 18.78 10.85
N PRO A 117 -55.22 19.90 10.13
CA PRO A 117 -56.36 20.15 9.27
C PRO A 117 -56.07 19.58 7.88
N VAL A 118 -56.98 18.72 7.45
CA VAL A 118 -57.11 18.17 6.11
C VAL A 118 -57.13 19.31 5.08
N LEU A 119 -56.25 19.24 4.07
CA LEU A 119 -56.28 20.09 2.89
C LEU A 119 -57.32 19.54 1.91
N THR A 120 -58.46 20.22 1.77
CA THR A 120 -59.31 20.10 0.58
C THR A 120 -59.37 21.44 -0.16
N SER A 121 -58.76 21.45 -1.36
CA SER A 121 -59.12 22.30 -2.51
C SER A 121 -58.76 23.80 -2.51
N PRO A 122 -58.69 24.45 -3.69
CA PRO A 122 -57.68 25.45 -4.03
C PRO A 122 -58.12 26.90 -3.79
N PHE A 123 -57.18 27.72 -3.31
CA PHE A 123 -57.36 29.16 -3.12
C PHE A 123 -57.34 29.92 -4.46
N LYS A 124 -58.45 30.61 -4.75
CA LYS A 124 -58.53 31.76 -5.66
C LYS A 124 -58.28 33.05 -4.89
N SER A 125 -57.49 33.94 -5.47
CA SER A 125 -57.29 35.34 -5.07
C SER A 125 -58.58 36.17 -5.09
N PRO A 126 -58.63 37.29 -4.35
CA PRO A 126 -59.34 38.47 -4.83
C PRO A 126 -58.46 39.73 -4.92
N VAL A 127 -58.63 40.40 -6.06
CA VAL A 127 -58.11 41.71 -6.48
C VAL A 127 -59.00 42.86 -5.97
N LYS A 128 -58.42 44.08 -5.91
CA LYS A 128 -58.99 45.46 -6.00
C LYS A 128 -58.74 46.31 -4.74
N ASN A 129 -58.44 47.61 -4.79
CA ASN A 129 -58.24 48.58 -5.88
C ASN A 129 -57.64 49.88 -5.32
N GLY A 130 -56.86 50.60 -6.14
CA GLY A 130 -56.82 52.08 -6.27
C GLY A 130 -56.11 52.85 -5.13
N ARG A 131 -55.05 53.63 -5.37
CA ARG A 131 -55.01 54.83 -6.21
C ARG A 131 -53.55 55.34 -6.26
N ARG A 132 -53.12 55.67 -7.48
CA ARG A 132 -51.98 56.53 -7.85
C ARG A 132 -52.35 58.02 -7.62
N PRO A 133 -51.40 58.98 -7.55
CA PRO A 133 -50.70 59.53 -8.74
C PRO A 133 -49.17 59.68 -8.56
N GLN A 134 -48.36 59.33 -9.58
CA GLN A 134 -47.73 60.19 -10.62
C GLN A 134 -46.59 61.07 -10.07
N ASN A 135 -45.52 61.40 -10.78
CA ASN A 135 -44.86 61.02 -12.04
C ASN A 135 -43.56 61.84 -12.03
N LEU A 136 -42.47 61.32 -12.58
CA LEU A 136 -41.71 61.93 -13.69
C LEU A 136 -40.38 61.18 -13.86
N GLU A 137 -40.29 60.60 -15.04
CA GLU A 137 -39.19 59.78 -15.56
C GLU A 137 -38.13 60.65 -16.26
N ASN A 138 -36.93 60.06 -16.38
CA ASN A 138 -35.97 60.15 -17.50
C ASN A 138 -35.39 61.54 -17.83
N GLU A 139 -34.12 61.69 -18.22
CA GLU A 139 -33.42 60.97 -19.27
C GLU A 139 -31.88 60.91 -19.08
N SER A 140 -31.30 59.84 -19.62
CA SER A 140 -29.89 59.66 -19.97
C SER A 140 -29.49 60.48 -21.21
N HIS A 141 -28.25 60.97 -21.30
CA HIS A 141 -27.34 60.76 -22.44
C HIS A 141 -25.92 61.30 -22.15
N MET A 142 -24.94 60.64 -22.79
CA MET A 142 -23.50 60.63 -22.52
C MET A 142 -22.66 61.69 -23.27
N SER A 143 -21.54 62.09 -22.64
CA SER A 143 -20.19 62.45 -23.18
C SER A 143 -20.04 63.69 -24.11
N PRO A 144 -18.82 64.19 -24.46
CA PRO A 144 -17.44 64.01 -23.91
C PRO A 144 -16.58 65.33 -23.77
N GLU A 145 -15.35 65.20 -23.22
CA GLU A 145 -14.08 65.99 -23.42
C GLU A 145 -14.09 67.55 -23.34
N ASN A 146 -13.10 68.32 -22.85
CA ASN A 146 -11.64 68.18 -22.72
C ASN A 146 -11.05 69.30 -21.79
N SER A 147 -9.88 69.03 -21.21
CA SER A 147 -8.79 69.98 -20.85
C SER A 147 -8.85 70.99 -19.67
N SER A 148 -7.99 70.69 -18.67
CA SER A 148 -6.91 71.54 -18.13
C SER A 148 -7.08 72.40 -16.85
N ARG A 149 -6.07 72.22 -15.97
CA ARG A 149 -5.47 73.18 -15.00
C ARG A 149 -6.19 73.31 -13.63
N GLY A 150 -5.61 73.03 -12.46
CA GLY A 150 -4.29 72.61 -12.01
C GLY A 150 -4.10 72.99 -10.52
N THR A 151 -3.47 72.12 -9.73
CA THR A 151 -2.76 72.35 -8.42
C THR A 151 -3.59 72.79 -7.18
N ARG A 152 -3.38 72.31 -5.94
CA ARG A 152 -2.20 71.71 -5.26
C ARG A 152 -2.64 71.13 -3.89
N GLY A 153 -2.06 70.00 -3.46
CA GLY A 153 -1.85 69.71 -2.02
C GLY A 153 -2.45 68.44 -1.41
N GLU A 154 -1.96 67.24 -1.76
CA GLU A 154 -2.09 66.03 -0.94
C GLU A 154 -0.88 65.10 -1.19
N ASP A 155 0.22 65.27 -0.45
CA ASP A 155 1.39 64.37 -0.56
C ASP A 155 1.98 63.89 0.78
N THR A 156 1.39 64.22 1.94
CA THR A 156 1.99 63.82 3.24
C THR A 156 1.42 62.54 3.87
N ARG A 157 0.52 61.81 3.18
CA ARG A 157 -0.14 60.60 3.74
C ARG A 157 0.16 59.28 3.00
N ARG A 158 0.98 59.29 1.95
CA ARG A 158 1.28 58.08 1.16
C ARG A 158 2.53 57.31 1.59
N GLU A 159 3.38 57.89 2.43
CA GLU A 159 4.75 57.37 2.64
C GLU A 159 4.96 56.53 3.91
N GLU A 160 3.93 56.32 4.74
CA GLU A 160 4.01 55.40 5.90
C GLU A 160 3.71 53.94 5.55
N LYS A 161 3.20 53.66 4.33
CA LYS A 161 2.88 52.29 3.89
C LYS A 161 4.08 51.37 3.64
N PRO A 162 5.23 51.80 3.07
CA PRO A 162 6.32 50.87 2.76
C PRO A 162 7.12 50.41 3.98
N LEU A 163 7.02 51.08 5.14
CA LEU A 163 7.69 50.67 6.39
C LEU A 163 6.95 49.59 7.18
N SER A 164 5.67 49.38 6.87
CA SER A 164 4.84 48.35 7.51
C SER A 164 4.76 47.05 6.69
N GLU A 165 5.19 47.06 5.43
CA GLU A 165 5.03 45.92 4.49
C GLU A 165 6.26 45.01 4.40
N ALA A 166 7.42 45.45 4.92
CA ALA A 166 8.55 44.57 5.13
C ALA A 166 8.36 43.89 6.50
N PHE A 167 7.90 42.63 6.50
CA PHE A 167 7.87 41.68 7.64
C PHE A 167 6.63 41.58 8.55
N ALA A 168 5.43 42.03 8.15
CA ALA A 168 4.22 41.72 8.92
C ALA A 168 3.49 40.44 8.42
N PRO A 169 3.31 39.40 9.24
CA PRO A 169 2.16 38.50 9.13
C PRO A 169 0.97 39.15 9.84
N GLU A 170 -0.24 39.00 9.32
CA GLU A 170 -1.43 39.50 10.01
C GLU A 170 -1.53 38.95 11.45
N GLY A 171 -1.57 39.86 12.42
CA GLY A 171 -2.23 39.63 13.71
C GLY A 171 -1.41 39.88 14.96
N LEU A 172 -1.39 41.13 15.43
CA LEU A 172 -1.47 41.44 16.87
C LEU A 172 -2.21 42.77 17.07
N ARG A 173 -3.03 42.79 18.11
CA ARG A 173 -4.09 43.77 18.40
C ARG A 173 -3.58 45.20 18.40
N ARG A 174 -4.37 46.11 17.81
CA ARG A 174 -4.34 47.55 18.15
C ARG A 174 -4.26 47.68 19.67
N LEU A 175 -3.25 48.42 20.15
CA LEU A 175 -3.29 48.99 21.50
C LEU A 175 -4.59 49.80 21.65
N PRO A 176 -5.23 49.83 22.84
CA PRO A 176 -6.48 50.54 23.01
C PRO A 176 -6.28 52.01 22.61
N GLU A 177 -7.06 52.46 21.63
CA GLU A 177 -7.34 53.89 21.51
C GLU A 177 -7.95 54.33 22.84
N ARG A 178 -7.42 55.40 23.41
CA ARG A 178 -7.93 56.03 24.62
C ARG A 178 -9.41 56.35 24.39
N GLU A 179 -10.31 55.61 25.03
CA GLU A 179 -11.73 55.93 25.06
C GLU A 179 -11.92 57.29 25.75
N GLY A 180 -12.27 58.28 24.94
CA GLY A 180 -12.67 59.61 25.36
C GLY A 180 -13.41 60.25 24.21
N GLY A 181 -14.74 60.38 24.36
CA GLY A 181 -15.64 60.91 23.35
C GLY A 181 -15.24 62.29 22.82
N GLN A 182 -15.73 62.57 21.61
CA GLN A 182 -15.65 63.84 20.89
C GLN A 182 -15.63 65.05 21.83
N ARG A 183 -14.44 65.66 21.99
CA ARG A 183 -14.28 67.05 22.39
C ARG A 183 -13.34 67.73 21.40
N ASP A 184 -13.69 68.98 21.10
CA ASP A 184 -13.18 69.73 19.96
C ASP A 184 -11.66 69.83 19.89
N ARG A 185 -11.11 69.35 18.76
CA ARG A 185 -9.70 69.32 18.40
C ARG A 185 -9.00 70.70 18.41
N LYS A 186 -9.78 71.79 18.53
CA LYS A 186 -9.28 73.17 18.60
C LYS A 186 -8.92 73.60 20.03
N GLU A 187 -9.61 73.10 21.06
CA GLU A 187 -9.31 73.46 22.46
C GLU A 187 -8.09 72.71 23.00
N GLU A 188 -7.91 71.45 22.61
CA GLU A 188 -6.71 70.69 22.98
C GLU A 188 -5.44 71.25 22.35
N ALA A 189 -5.50 71.75 21.11
CA ALA A 189 -4.35 72.40 20.46
C ALA A 189 -3.93 73.69 21.19
N HIS A 190 -4.89 74.46 21.72
CA HIS A 190 -4.62 75.65 22.52
C HIS A 190 -4.14 75.33 23.95
N ALA A 191 -4.65 74.26 24.56
CA ALA A 191 -4.19 73.79 25.87
C ALA A 191 -2.78 73.17 25.80
N PHE A 192 -2.46 72.40 24.74
CA PHE A 192 -1.13 71.85 24.48
C PHE A 192 -0.11 72.96 24.15
N ALA A 193 -0.50 73.99 23.41
CA ALA A 193 0.36 75.14 23.15
C ALA A 193 0.69 75.92 24.44
N LYS A 194 -0.27 76.03 25.36
CA LYS A 194 -0.09 76.72 26.65
C LYS A 194 0.75 75.89 27.64
N TYR A 195 0.57 74.57 27.69
CA TYR A 195 1.40 73.67 28.51
C TYR A 195 2.82 73.48 27.94
N ALA A 196 2.97 73.47 26.61
CA ALA A 196 4.26 73.42 25.93
C ALA A 196 5.06 74.73 26.09
N ALA A 197 4.40 75.88 26.24
CA ALA A 197 5.05 77.15 26.53
C ALA A 197 5.66 77.20 27.94
N THR A 198 4.99 76.63 28.95
CA THR A 198 5.49 76.62 30.34
C THR A 198 6.61 75.60 30.56
N GLN A 199 6.64 74.50 29.81
CA GLN A 199 7.72 73.49 29.83
C GLN A 199 8.97 73.91 29.03
N ARG A 200 8.86 74.86 28.09
CA ARG A 200 9.99 75.36 27.29
C ARG A 200 11.07 76.05 28.11
N GLY A 201 10.72 76.75 29.19
CA GLY A 201 11.69 77.44 30.06
C GLY A 201 12.64 76.50 30.80
N GLY A 202 12.12 75.39 31.33
CA GLY A 202 12.91 74.40 32.08
C GLY A 202 13.66 73.40 31.20
N LEU A 203 13.08 73.02 30.05
CA LEU A 203 13.75 72.16 29.08
C LEU A 203 14.87 72.90 28.37
N ALA A 204 14.73 74.18 28.00
CA ALA A 204 15.81 74.97 27.41
C ALA A 204 17.01 75.10 28.36
N LEU A 205 16.77 75.29 29.67
CA LEU A 205 17.84 75.38 30.67
C LEU A 205 18.55 74.03 30.88
N LYS A 206 17.80 72.91 30.93
CA LYS A 206 18.36 71.55 31.03
C LYS A 206 19.11 71.14 29.74
N THR A 207 18.65 71.65 28.60
CA THR A 207 19.26 71.51 27.27
C THR A 207 20.53 72.36 27.16
N ALA A 208 20.56 73.56 27.75
CA ALA A 208 21.73 74.42 27.83
C ALA A 208 22.81 73.87 28.80
N LEU A 209 22.41 73.41 29.99
CA LEU A 209 23.32 72.81 30.97
C LEU A 209 23.91 71.47 30.52
N LEU A 210 23.23 70.74 29.64
CA LEU A 210 23.77 69.55 28.96
C LEU A 210 24.60 69.90 27.71
N ALA A 211 24.50 71.14 27.19
CA ALA A 211 25.35 71.61 26.09
C ALA A 211 26.75 72.01 26.57
N GLU A 212 26.89 72.47 27.82
CA GLU A 212 28.19 72.74 28.44
C GLU A 212 29.05 71.48 28.68
N ASN A 213 28.46 70.28 28.65
CA ASN A 213 29.16 69.00 28.80
C ASN A 213 29.29 68.21 27.48
N TYR A 214 29.14 68.87 26.32
CA TYR A 214 29.18 68.21 25.02
C TYR A 214 30.63 68.03 24.54
N VAL A 215 31.11 66.78 24.53
CA VAL A 215 32.36 66.42 23.85
C VAL A 215 32.10 66.48 22.35
N GLU A 216 32.88 67.25 21.59
CA GLU A 216 32.86 67.21 20.12
C GLU A 216 33.17 65.77 19.68
N ILE A 217 32.18 65.12 19.05
CA ILE A 217 32.30 63.75 18.59
C ILE A 217 32.89 63.80 17.18
N ASP A 218 34.15 63.41 17.04
CA ASP A 218 34.81 63.22 15.75
C ASP A 218 34.87 61.73 15.40
N PRO A 219 34.16 61.24 14.34
CA PRO A 219 33.28 61.95 13.40
C PRO A 219 31.83 62.23 13.92
N PRO A 220 31.14 63.27 13.41
CA PRO A 220 29.81 63.65 13.86
C PRO A 220 28.74 62.60 13.50
N GLU A 221 27.65 62.53 14.29
CA GLU A 221 26.55 61.58 14.07
C GLU A 221 25.93 61.70 12.67
N THR A 222 25.94 62.89 12.07
CA THR A 222 25.46 63.14 10.69
C THR A 222 26.35 62.48 9.63
N ALA A 223 27.67 62.43 9.84
CA ALA A 223 28.61 61.72 8.97
C ALA A 223 28.43 60.20 9.11
N LEU A 224 28.25 59.71 10.34
CA LEU A 224 27.96 58.28 10.59
C LEU A 224 26.63 57.85 9.99
N LEU A 225 25.59 58.68 10.07
CA LEU A 225 24.28 58.42 9.46
C LEU A 225 24.35 58.39 7.92
N ARG A 226 25.18 59.24 7.31
CA ARG A 226 25.41 59.24 5.84
C ARG A 226 26.09 57.95 5.37
N ASP A 227 26.96 57.39 6.19
CA ASP A 227 27.74 56.18 5.91
C ASP A 227 26.96 54.89 6.21
N LEU A 228 25.94 54.95 7.07
CA LEU A 228 25.18 53.80 7.56
C LEU A 228 24.50 52.98 6.43
N PRO A 229 23.82 53.58 5.42
CA PRO A 229 23.22 52.79 4.33
C PRO A 229 24.24 51.97 3.54
N PHE A 230 25.41 52.54 3.25
CA PHE A 230 26.49 51.85 2.54
C PHE A 230 27.03 50.67 3.34
N THR A 231 27.22 50.85 4.64
CA THR A 231 27.67 49.77 5.52
C THR A 231 26.62 48.67 5.66
N LEU A 232 25.33 48.99 5.81
CA LEU A 232 24.25 47.99 5.82
C LEU A 232 24.15 47.21 4.50
N GLN A 233 24.50 47.83 3.38
CA GLN A 233 24.61 47.15 2.07
C GLN A 233 25.85 46.27 1.93
N GLY A 234 26.75 46.26 2.92
CA GLY A 234 28.00 45.49 2.92
C GLY A 234 29.14 46.16 2.15
N LEU A 235 29.03 47.46 1.84
CA LEU A 235 30.06 48.26 1.18
C LEU A 235 30.87 49.05 2.23
N SER A 236 32.17 49.19 2.02
CA SER A 236 33.01 50.00 2.91
C SER A 236 32.68 51.48 2.77
N SER A 237 32.50 52.18 3.88
CA SER A 237 32.31 53.64 3.91
C SER A 237 33.59 54.35 4.34
N ALA A 238 33.57 55.69 4.32
CA ALA A 238 34.72 56.51 4.69
C ALA A 238 35.12 56.37 6.16
N HIS A 239 34.15 56.20 7.07
CA HIS A 239 34.37 56.08 8.51
C HIS A 239 34.22 54.64 9.05
N LEU A 240 33.67 53.72 8.25
CA LEU A 240 33.42 52.33 8.61
C LEU A 240 33.92 51.41 7.49
N ALA A 241 35.21 51.05 7.57
CA ALA A 241 35.85 50.17 6.59
C ALA A 241 35.73 48.70 7.00
N PHE A 242 35.52 47.82 6.02
CA PHE A 242 35.60 46.37 6.23
C PHE A 242 37.01 45.85 5.94
N THR A 243 37.70 45.32 6.95
CA THR A 243 39.03 44.72 6.79
C THR A 243 38.96 43.27 6.28
N SER A 244 37.86 42.55 6.56
CA SER A 244 37.63 41.16 6.11
C SER A 244 36.13 40.86 6.02
N THR A 245 35.76 39.71 5.46
CA THR A 245 34.37 39.21 5.35
C THR A 245 33.66 39.14 6.72
N SER A 246 34.41 39.05 7.81
CA SER A 246 33.91 38.91 9.18
C SER A 246 34.36 40.02 10.14
N LYS A 247 35.02 41.10 9.68
CA LYS A 247 35.54 42.16 10.56
C LYS A 247 35.30 43.57 10.01
N LEU A 248 34.66 44.41 10.82
CA LEU A 248 34.48 45.85 10.60
C LEU A 248 35.40 46.62 11.57
N THR A 249 36.18 47.57 11.07
CA THR A 249 36.98 48.47 11.92
C THR A 249 36.16 49.69 12.31
N LEU A 250 35.99 49.90 13.62
CA LEU A 250 35.34 51.08 14.19
C LEU A 250 36.37 52.16 14.56
N PRO A 251 36.05 53.45 14.42
CA PRO A 251 36.92 54.52 14.90
C PRO A 251 37.08 54.47 16.42
N THR A 252 38.32 54.50 16.92
CA THR A 252 38.65 54.45 18.35
C THR A 252 38.46 55.77 19.09
N THR A 253 38.13 56.85 18.37
CA THR A 253 37.92 58.21 18.89
C THR A 253 36.51 58.45 19.45
N LEU A 254 35.59 57.49 19.27
CA LEU A 254 34.18 57.64 19.63
C LEU A 254 33.89 57.29 21.11
N PRO A 255 32.90 57.94 21.74
CA PRO A 255 32.42 57.56 23.07
C PRO A 255 31.87 56.11 23.13
N ALA A 256 32.12 55.41 24.25
CA ALA A 256 31.70 54.02 24.46
C ALA A 256 30.20 53.73 24.16
N PRO A 257 29.23 54.61 24.47
CA PRO A 257 27.82 54.39 24.11
C PRO A 257 27.56 54.35 22.59
N ILE A 258 28.28 55.16 21.80
CA ILE A 258 28.15 55.20 20.34
C ILE A 258 28.82 53.97 19.73
N ILE A 259 29.97 53.56 20.27
CA ILE A 259 30.63 52.30 19.90
C ILE A 259 29.70 51.11 20.12
N SER A 260 28.99 51.06 21.26
CA SER A 260 28.00 50.01 21.53
C SER A 260 26.88 49.97 20.49
N ILE A 261 26.34 51.14 20.09
CA ILE A 261 25.32 51.25 19.06
C ILE A 261 25.88 50.83 17.69
N LEU A 262 27.08 51.26 17.33
CA LEU A 262 27.74 50.87 16.09
C LEU A 262 28.02 49.37 16.03
N HIS A 263 28.37 48.71 17.14
CA HIS A 263 28.46 47.25 17.19
C HIS A 263 27.13 46.56 16.88
N THR A 264 26.01 47.08 17.41
CA THR A 264 24.68 46.53 17.10
C THR A 264 24.28 46.75 15.63
N LEU A 265 24.75 47.83 15.00
CA LEU A 265 24.52 48.12 13.57
C LEU A 265 25.51 47.38 12.65
N ALA A 266 26.68 47.00 13.17
CA ALA A 266 27.68 46.24 12.42
C ALA A 266 27.25 44.78 12.20
N GLU A 267 26.57 44.18 13.16
CA GLU A 267 26.07 42.80 13.06
C GLU A 267 25.28 42.49 11.76
N PRO A 268 24.20 43.23 11.40
CA PRO A 268 23.46 42.95 10.17
C PRO A 268 24.33 43.07 8.92
N SER A 269 25.28 44.00 8.88
CA SER A 269 26.17 44.18 7.73
C SER A 269 27.11 43.00 7.51
N LEU A 270 27.63 42.41 8.61
CA LEU A 270 28.49 41.23 8.55
C LEU A 270 27.69 39.99 8.13
N LEU A 271 26.51 39.80 8.70
CA LEU A 271 25.60 38.70 8.35
C LEU A 271 25.16 38.78 6.89
N TYR A 272 24.82 39.97 6.40
CA TYR A 272 24.47 40.19 4.99
C TYR A 272 25.61 39.78 4.05
N ARG A 273 26.86 40.16 4.37
CA ARG A 273 28.03 39.82 3.54
C ARG A 273 28.31 38.31 3.55
N GLY A 274 28.20 37.65 4.70
CA GLY A 274 28.29 36.20 4.82
C GLY A 274 27.24 35.48 3.97
N LEU A 275 25.97 35.87 4.11
CA LEU A 275 24.86 35.30 3.35
C LEU A 275 24.97 35.59 1.84
N SER A 276 25.42 36.78 1.46
CA SER A 276 25.65 37.14 0.06
C SER A 276 26.71 36.23 -0.57
N SER A 277 27.81 35.95 0.13
CA SER A 277 28.82 34.99 -0.35
C SER A 277 28.26 33.57 -0.48
N PHE A 278 27.39 33.15 0.44
CA PHE A 278 26.73 31.85 0.40
C PHE A 278 25.77 31.72 -0.80
N THR A 279 25.02 32.77 -1.14
CA THR A 279 24.12 32.76 -2.32
C THR A 279 24.87 32.72 -3.65
N GLN A 280 26.10 33.24 -3.71
CA GLN A 280 26.93 33.22 -4.92
C GLN A 280 27.70 31.91 -5.09
N SER A 281 27.85 31.11 -4.03
CA SER A 281 28.45 29.78 -4.12
C SER A 281 27.56 28.84 -4.96
N PRO A 282 28.11 28.08 -5.92
CA PRO A 282 27.35 27.04 -6.61
C PRO A 282 26.87 26.02 -5.56
N GLY A 283 25.56 25.83 -5.50
CA GLY A 283 24.94 24.91 -4.55
C GLY A 283 24.92 23.48 -5.09
N GLY A 284 25.20 22.52 -4.21
CA GLY A 284 24.88 21.12 -4.48
C GLY A 284 23.37 20.88 -4.36
N GLY A 285 22.81 20.15 -5.33
CA GLY A 285 21.42 19.68 -5.31
C GLY A 285 20.36 20.71 -5.70
N LEU A 286 19.16 20.23 -6.06
CA LEU A 286 18.02 21.05 -6.47
C LEU A 286 17.40 21.77 -5.26
N LEU A 287 17.28 21.09 -4.11
CA LEU A 287 16.81 21.70 -2.87
C LEU A 287 17.82 22.71 -2.31
N GLY A 288 19.11 22.42 -2.43
CA GLY A 288 20.17 23.35 -2.03
C GLY A 288 20.19 24.63 -2.87
N GLN A 289 19.87 24.55 -4.17
CA GLN A 289 19.68 25.71 -5.03
C GLN A 289 18.41 26.48 -4.67
N SER A 290 17.31 25.78 -4.39
CA SER A 290 16.07 26.40 -3.93
C SER A 290 16.24 27.19 -2.63
N LEU A 291 17.00 26.64 -1.66
CA LEU A 291 17.35 27.36 -0.43
C LEU A 291 18.15 28.63 -0.71
N ARG A 292 19.16 28.57 -1.58
CA ARG A 292 19.93 29.76 -1.97
C ARG A 292 19.05 30.81 -2.65
N ALA A 293 18.12 30.38 -3.49
CA ALA A 293 17.15 31.28 -4.14
C ALA A 293 16.18 31.91 -3.12
N ALA A 294 15.72 31.15 -2.12
CA ALA A 294 14.87 31.65 -1.04
C ALA A 294 15.62 32.69 -0.18
N ILE A 295 16.85 32.37 0.25
CA ILE A 295 17.70 33.31 1.00
C ILE A 295 18.00 34.56 0.15
N ALA A 296 18.29 34.41 -1.15
CA ALA A 296 18.50 35.55 -2.04
C ALA A 296 17.24 36.43 -2.18
N GLY A 297 16.04 35.83 -2.16
CA GLY A 297 14.77 36.56 -2.10
C GLY A 297 14.63 37.40 -0.83
N GLU A 298 14.97 36.82 0.32
CA GLU A 298 14.94 37.52 1.61
C GLU A 298 16.01 38.62 1.73
N LEU A 299 17.22 38.38 1.20
CA LEU A 299 18.27 39.40 1.12
C LEU A 299 17.83 40.60 0.25
N ARG A 300 17.08 40.37 -0.83
CA ARG A 300 16.48 41.47 -1.62
C ARG A 300 15.45 42.25 -0.80
N SER A 301 14.64 41.57 0.03
CA SER A 301 13.72 42.25 0.94
C SER A 301 14.47 43.12 1.96
N TYR A 302 15.58 42.62 2.51
CA TYR A 302 16.46 43.40 3.37
C TYR A 302 17.04 44.64 2.68
N LEU A 303 17.52 44.51 1.44
CA LEU A 303 17.98 45.67 0.65
C LEU A 303 16.87 46.68 0.39
N GLY A 304 15.62 46.22 0.21
CA GLY A 304 14.44 47.08 0.15
C GLY A 304 14.26 47.91 1.42
N LEU A 305 14.40 47.29 2.60
CA LEU A 305 14.38 47.99 3.88
C LEU A 305 15.51 49.03 3.98
N VAL A 306 16.74 48.65 3.61
CA VAL A 306 17.89 49.58 3.61
C VAL A 306 17.64 50.78 2.68
N ALA A 307 17.04 50.58 1.51
CA ALA A 307 16.68 51.67 0.59
C ALA A 307 15.64 52.63 1.20
N THR A 308 14.65 52.12 1.95
CA THR A 308 13.71 52.98 2.67
C THR A 308 14.37 53.78 3.79
N LEU A 309 15.30 53.15 4.53
CA LEU A 309 16.09 53.82 5.57
C LEU A 309 16.97 54.91 4.97
N GLU A 310 17.62 54.63 3.85
CA GLU A 310 18.42 55.61 3.11
C GLU A 310 17.56 56.81 2.68
N GLY A 311 16.35 56.57 2.17
CA GLY A 311 15.40 57.62 1.82
C GLY A 311 15.03 58.51 3.02
N GLN A 312 14.81 57.91 4.19
CA GLN A 312 14.52 58.66 5.42
C GLN A 312 15.74 59.44 5.94
N ILE A 313 16.93 58.85 5.89
CA ILE A 313 18.19 59.50 6.29
C ILE A 313 18.47 60.70 5.38
N ARG A 314 18.33 60.55 4.06
CA ARG A 314 18.55 61.64 3.09
C ARG A 314 17.57 62.81 3.35
N ARG A 315 16.29 62.52 3.60
CA ARG A 315 15.28 63.54 3.93
C ARG A 315 15.55 64.24 5.26
N ALA A 316 15.96 63.48 6.28
CA ALA A 316 16.34 64.01 7.57
C ALA A 316 17.56 64.94 7.46
N LEU A 317 18.57 64.54 6.69
CA LEU A 317 19.78 65.34 6.45
C LEU A 317 19.46 66.65 5.70
N THR A 318 18.55 66.64 4.73
CA THR A 318 18.13 67.88 4.03
C THR A 318 17.28 68.83 4.88
N SER A 319 16.72 68.35 5.99
CA SER A 319 15.89 69.15 6.90
C SER A 319 16.67 69.80 8.05
N LEU A 320 17.98 69.53 8.14
CA LEU A 320 18.88 70.13 9.12
C LEU A 320 19.40 71.48 8.60
N ASP A 321 19.20 72.55 9.38
CA ASP A 321 19.82 73.86 9.17
C ASP A 321 21.12 73.93 9.99
N GLU A 322 22.24 74.32 9.36
CA GLU A 322 23.59 74.25 9.94
C GLU A 322 23.85 75.28 11.06
N ASN A 323 22.93 76.22 11.29
CA ASN A 323 23.14 77.38 12.18
C ASN A 323 22.53 77.28 13.60
N GLU A 324 21.90 76.16 14.00
CA GLU A 324 21.44 75.96 15.39
C GLU A 324 22.43 75.09 16.20
N PRO A 325 22.79 75.47 17.45
CA PRO A 325 23.82 74.81 18.27
C PRO A 325 23.45 73.40 18.76
N ARG A 326 22.28 72.91 18.34
CA ARG A 326 21.94 71.50 18.30
C ARG A 326 21.36 71.26 16.93
N GLY A 327 22.14 70.70 16.02
CA GLY A 327 21.63 70.19 14.75
C GLY A 327 20.31 69.46 15.05
N GLY A 328 19.22 69.87 14.40
CA GLY A 328 17.83 69.51 14.67
C GLY A 328 17.48 68.03 14.51
N ILE A 329 18.39 67.12 14.85
CA ILE A 329 18.32 65.66 14.82
C ILE A 329 17.08 65.16 15.58
N GLY A 330 16.70 65.83 16.68
CA GLY A 330 15.47 65.53 17.42
C GLY A 330 14.17 65.91 16.70
N ARG A 331 14.19 66.88 15.77
CA ARG A 331 13.02 67.26 14.93
C ARG A 331 12.92 66.42 13.66
N ALA A 332 14.05 65.98 13.11
CA ALA A 332 14.11 65.14 11.91
C ALA A 332 13.76 63.66 12.18
N GLY A 333 13.77 63.24 13.46
CA GLY A 333 13.23 61.95 13.89
C GLY A 333 14.13 60.74 13.58
N VAL A 334 15.28 60.90 12.93
CA VAL A 334 16.24 59.84 12.60
C VAL A 334 17.49 59.99 13.48
N THR A 335 17.74 58.99 14.33
CA THR A 335 18.93 58.90 15.19
C THR A 335 19.56 57.52 15.03
N LEU A 336 20.86 57.37 15.33
CA LEU A 336 21.53 56.07 15.31
C LEU A 336 20.78 55.00 16.12
N LYS A 337 20.26 55.38 17.30
CA LYS A 337 19.47 54.49 18.16
C LYS A 337 18.15 54.07 17.53
N ARG A 338 17.50 54.95 16.74
CA ARG A 338 16.27 54.61 16.03
C ARG A 338 16.53 53.67 14.86
N CYS A 339 17.65 53.85 14.15
CA CYS A 339 18.10 52.92 13.12
C CYS A 339 18.29 51.50 13.67
N VAL A 340 18.85 51.34 14.89
CA VAL A 340 18.95 50.03 15.55
C VAL A 340 17.58 49.37 15.74
N VAL A 341 16.57 50.15 16.15
CA VAL A 341 15.21 49.62 16.35
C VAL A 341 14.60 49.18 15.02
N TRP A 342 14.78 49.98 13.96
CA TRP A 342 14.29 49.64 12.62
C TRP A 342 14.99 48.42 12.01
N THR A 343 16.27 48.18 12.32
CA THR A 343 17.00 47.01 11.84
C THR A 343 16.79 45.76 12.70
N ARG A 344 16.18 45.88 13.89
CA ARG A 344 16.09 44.77 14.86
C ARG A 344 15.38 43.54 14.31
N GLU A 345 14.23 43.71 13.67
CA GLU A 345 13.49 42.58 13.11
C GLU A 345 14.26 41.91 11.97
N ALA A 346 14.87 42.72 11.08
CA ALA A 346 15.73 42.22 10.01
C ALA A 346 16.97 41.47 10.55
N THR A 347 17.59 41.94 11.64
CA THR A 347 18.73 41.26 12.26
C THR A 347 18.37 39.88 12.77
N MET A 348 17.17 39.69 13.32
CA MET A 348 16.71 38.37 13.76
C MET A 348 16.56 37.40 12.58
N GLY A 349 15.96 37.86 11.46
CA GLY A 349 15.88 37.07 10.23
C GLY A 349 17.24 36.73 9.63
N LEU A 350 18.18 37.69 9.60
CA LEU A 350 19.55 37.47 9.12
C LEU A 350 20.32 36.47 9.98
N ARG A 351 20.17 36.50 11.31
CA ARG A 351 20.77 35.52 12.22
C ARG A 351 20.27 34.11 11.95
N LEU A 352 18.95 33.95 11.79
CA LEU A 352 18.34 32.67 11.49
C LEU A 352 18.80 32.13 10.14
N MET A 353 18.85 32.99 9.10
CA MET A 353 19.39 32.59 7.80
C MET A 353 20.86 32.19 7.87
N SER A 354 21.68 32.87 8.67
CA SER A 354 23.10 32.51 8.87
C SER A 354 23.21 31.11 9.45
N LEU A 355 22.43 30.82 10.50
CA LEU A 355 22.40 29.52 11.14
C LEU A 355 21.89 28.41 10.20
N ILE A 356 20.84 28.68 9.41
CA ILE A 356 20.37 27.76 8.37
C ILE A 356 21.47 27.54 7.32
N SER A 357 22.19 28.58 6.91
CA SER A 357 23.23 28.50 5.88
C SER A 357 24.44 27.67 6.33
N GLU A 358 24.86 27.79 7.59
CA GLU A 358 25.96 27.00 8.18
C GLU A 358 25.57 25.52 8.28
N GLU A 359 24.39 25.24 8.84
CA GLU A 359 23.89 23.87 9.01
C GLU A 359 23.56 23.19 7.66
N SER A 360 23.19 23.96 6.63
CA SER A 360 22.85 23.44 5.31
C SER A 360 24.05 22.87 4.53
N GLN A 361 25.29 23.22 4.89
CA GLN A 361 26.48 22.77 4.15
C GLN A 361 26.72 21.26 4.28
N SER A 362 26.26 20.65 5.38
CA SER A 362 26.46 19.23 5.69
C SER A 362 25.32 18.32 5.25
N LYS A 363 24.15 18.87 4.91
CA LYS A 363 22.90 18.13 4.70
C LYS A 363 22.44 18.18 3.25
N LYS A 364 21.82 17.10 2.78
CA LYS A 364 21.30 16.98 1.40
C LYS A 364 19.82 16.60 1.38
N GLY A 365 19.10 17.02 0.35
CA GLY A 365 17.72 16.61 0.07
C GLY A 365 16.77 16.74 1.27
N GLY A 366 16.10 15.64 1.63
CA GLY A 366 15.13 15.60 2.73
C GLY A 366 15.68 15.99 4.11
N GLN A 367 16.98 15.82 4.35
CA GLN A 367 17.62 16.27 5.61
C GLN A 367 17.61 17.79 5.74
N LEU A 368 17.70 18.52 4.62
CA LEU A 368 17.61 19.98 4.60
C LEU A 368 16.20 20.45 4.98
N ILE A 369 15.18 19.73 4.50
CA ILE A 369 13.78 19.98 4.84
C ILE A 369 13.56 19.70 6.33
N SER A 370 14.05 18.57 6.85
CA SER A 370 13.95 18.22 8.27
C SER A 370 14.61 19.25 9.18
N LEU A 371 15.75 19.81 8.76
CA LEU A 371 16.42 20.88 9.48
C LEU A 371 15.56 22.14 9.59
N ILE A 372 15.03 22.63 8.46
CA ILE A 372 14.24 23.87 8.42
C ILE A 372 12.90 23.68 9.14
N HIS A 373 12.27 22.53 8.97
CA HIS A 373 11.08 22.16 9.72
C HIS A 373 11.37 22.04 11.23
N GLY A 374 12.54 21.54 11.60
CA GLY A 374 13.04 21.54 12.98
C GLY A 374 13.06 22.96 13.56
N PHE A 375 13.56 23.96 12.83
CA PHE A 375 13.54 25.35 13.28
C PHE A 375 12.12 25.93 13.41
N SER A 376 11.19 25.51 12.55
CA SER A 376 9.79 25.94 12.63
C SER A 376 9.04 25.33 13.82
N SER A 377 9.33 24.07 14.16
CA SER A 377 8.57 23.29 15.15
C SER A 377 9.19 23.27 16.55
N SER A 378 10.52 23.40 16.65
CA SER A 378 11.24 23.35 17.93
C SER A 378 11.42 24.72 18.60
N HIS A 379 11.28 25.82 17.86
CA HIS A 379 11.45 27.17 18.39
C HIS A 379 10.11 27.76 18.84
N GLY A 380 10.06 28.25 20.07
CA GLY A 380 8.85 28.84 20.66
C GLY A 380 8.56 30.29 20.25
N ASP A 381 9.43 30.93 19.44
CA ASP A 381 9.24 32.29 18.95
C ASP A 381 8.39 32.29 17.66
N PRO A 382 7.18 32.90 17.66
CA PRO A 382 6.32 32.97 16.47
C PRO A 382 6.97 33.67 15.27
N MET A 383 7.86 34.63 15.49
CA MET A 383 8.55 35.33 14.40
C MET A 383 9.49 34.37 13.66
N VAL A 384 10.23 33.55 14.41
CA VAL A 384 11.14 32.54 13.86
C VAL A 384 10.36 31.44 13.16
N GLY A 385 9.25 30.98 13.75
CA GLY A 385 8.35 30.02 13.13
C GLY A 385 7.79 30.52 11.79
N ALA A 386 7.17 31.71 11.78
CA ALA A 386 6.59 32.29 10.56
C ALA A 386 7.65 32.53 9.46
N PHE A 387 8.85 32.97 9.85
CA PHE A 387 9.96 33.15 8.91
C PHE A 387 10.46 31.82 8.34
N ALA A 388 10.60 30.79 9.19
CA ALA A 388 10.99 29.45 8.78
C ALA A 388 9.94 28.82 7.84
N GLU A 389 8.64 28.94 8.14
CA GLU A 389 7.55 28.47 7.26
C GLU A 389 7.58 29.13 5.88
N ARG A 390 7.85 30.44 5.83
CA ARG A 390 7.97 31.17 4.56
C ARG A 390 9.14 30.66 3.72
N ILE A 391 10.31 30.47 4.31
CA ILE A 391 11.47 29.88 3.61
C ILE A 391 11.15 28.45 3.18
N LEU A 392 10.55 27.65 4.07
CA LEU A 392 10.21 26.25 3.82
C LEU A 392 9.24 26.10 2.64
N THR A 393 8.29 27.02 2.47
CA THR A 393 7.36 27.07 1.33
C THR A 393 8.09 27.22 -0.01
N HIS A 394 9.23 27.92 -0.05
CA HIS A 394 10.05 28.03 -1.26
C HIS A 394 10.98 26.83 -1.43
N VAL A 395 11.64 26.40 -0.35
CA VAL A 395 12.60 25.27 -0.35
C VAL A 395 11.95 23.96 -0.78
N THR A 396 10.71 23.70 -0.35
CA THR A 396 10.00 22.44 -0.62
C THR A 396 9.36 22.36 -2.00
N ARG A 397 9.33 23.44 -2.81
CA ARG A 397 8.71 23.39 -4.15
C ARG A 397 9.27 22.29 -5.05
N PRO A 398 10.61 22.17 -5.23
CA PRO A 398 11.15 21.12 -6.09
C PRO A 398 10.87 19.72 -5.54
N PHE A 399 10.81 19.57 -4.21
CA PHE A 399 10.44 18.31 -3.57
C PHE A 399 8.98 17.92 -3.89
N TYR A 400 8.04 18.86 -3.79
CA TYR A 400 6.64 18.63 -4.14
C TYR A 400 6.44 18.42 -5.65
N ASP A 401 7.26 19.05 -6.49
CA ASP A 401 7.26 18.80 -7.93
C ASP A 401 7.75 17.37 -8.21
N MET A 402 8.85 16.90 -7.60
CA MET A 402 9.30 15.50 -7.72
C MET A 402 8.23 14.52 -7.20
N LEU A 403 7.60 14.84 -6.07
CA LEU A 403 6.51 14.05 -5.50
C LEU A 403 5.30 13.96 -6.43
N ARG A 404 4.96 15.07 -7.11
CA ARG A 404 3.87 15.13 -8.09
C ARG A 404 4.13 14.20 -9.29
N HIS A 405 5.33 14.26 -9.87
CA HIS A 405 5.69 13.37 -10.99
C HIS A 405 5.66 11.90 -10.54
N TRP A 406 6.12 11.59 -9.32
CA TRP A 406 6.08 10.23 -8.81
C TRP A 406 4.67 9.69 -8.54
N ILE A 407 3.77 10.51 -7.99
CA ILE A 407 2.39 10.10 -7.65
C ILE A 407 1.50 9.99 -8.89
N TYR A 408 1.64 10.91 -9.85
CA TYR A 408 0.71 11.01 -10.99
C TYR A 408 1.26 10.50 -12.30
N ASP A 409 2.56 10.60 -12.54
CA ASP A 409 3.20 10.16 -13.80
C ASP A 409 4.01 8.85 -13.61
N GLY A 410 4.33 8.49 -12.37
CA GLY A 410 5.08 7.28 -12.02
C GLY A 410 6.55 7.34 -12.43
N GLU A 411 7.06 8.52 -12.74
CA GLU A 411 8.44 8.76 -13.15
C GLU A 411 9.25 9.41 -12.02
N LEU A 412 10.48 8.93 -11.83
CA LEU A 412 11.43 9.51 -10.89
C LEU A 412 12.33 10.50 -11.63
N SER A 413 12.03 11.79 -11.52
CA SER A 413 12.90 12.87 -12.03
C SER A 413 13.79 13.39 -10.90
N ASP A 414 14.82 12.63 -10.53
CA ASP A 414 15.78 13.02 -9.49
C ASP A 414 17.24 12.98 -9.99
N PRO A 415 17.75 14.08 -10.58
CA PRO A 415 19.13 14.16 -11.07
C PRO A 415 20.20 14.13 -9.97
N TYR A 416 19.84 14.36 -8.70
CA TYR A 416 20.79 14.58 -7.60
C TYR A 416 20.63 13.60 -6.42
N TYR A 417 19.77 12.59 -6.54
CA TYR A 417 19.46 11.62 -5.49
C TYR A 417 19.01 12.28 -4.17
N GLU A 418 18.18 13.32 -4.28
CA GLU A 418 17.65 14.07 -3.14
C GLU A 418 16.30 13.55 -2.62
N PHE A 419 15.60 12.75 -3.44
CA PHE A 419 14.32 12.15 -3.10
C PHE A 419 14.52 10.88 -2.27
N PHE A 420 13.50 10.53 -1.46
CA PHE A 420 13.58 9.35 -0.58
C PHE A 420 13.38 8.02 -1.33
N VAL A 421 12.97 8.06 -2.60
CA VAL A 421 12.96 6.89 -3.49
C VAL A 421 14.17 6.97 -4.41
N SER A 422 14.99 5.92 -4.39
CA SER A 422 16.17 5.77 -5.27
C SER A 422 15.96 4.63 -6.25
N GLU A 423 16.41 4.81 -7.48
CA GLU A 423 16.54 3.72 -8.46
C GLU A 423 17.83 2.95 -8.14
N GLN A 424 17.77 1.62 -8.10
CA GLN A 424 18.97 0.79 -7.97
C GLN A 424 19.65 0.67 -9.33
N ASP A 425 20.97 0.89 -9.37
CA ASP A 425 21.76 0.70 -10.59
C ASP A 425 21.68 -0.77 -11.06
N PRO A 426 21.35 -1.03 -12.34
CA PRO A 426 21.24 -2.39 -12.89
C PRO A 426 22.56 -3.17 -12.86
N ASN A 427 23.70 -2.52 -12.59
CA ASN A 427 25.01 -3.16 -12.50
C ASN A 427 25.31 -3.82 -11.15
N VAL A 428 24.66 -3.43 -10.05
CA VAL A 428 24.84 -4.09 -8.73
C VAL A 428 24.11 -5.44 -8.69
N VAL A 429 23.10 -5.63 -9.54
CA VAL A 429 22.30 -6.86 -9.67
C VAL A 429 23.07 -7.98 -10.42
N ASN A 430 24.08 -7.62 -11.22
CA ASN A 430 24.83 -8.58 -12.05
C ASN A 430 25.89 -9.40 -11.31
N ASP A 431 26.24 -9.07 -10.07
CA ASP A 431 27.27 -9.78 -9.30
C ASP A 431 26.71 -11.00 -8.53
N THR A 432 25.40 -11.24 -8.62
CA THR A 432 24.78 -12.52 -8.24
C THR A 432 24.63 -13.40 -9.49
N GLN A 433 25.39 -14.49 -9.55
CA GLN A 433 25.62 -15.40 -10.69
C GLN A 433 24.40 -16.10 -11.35
N ASP A 434 23.16 -15.61 -11.22
CA ASP A 434 21.94 -16.29 -11.70
C ASP A 434 21.14 -15.52 -12.79
N SER A 435 21.71 -14.47 -13.39
CA SER A 435 20.98 -13.55 -14.29
C SER A 435 20.71 -14.02 -15.73
N ARG A 436 20.84 -15.31 -16.07
CA ARG A 436 20.43 -15.79 -17.42
C ARG A 436 18.94 -16.15 -17.53
N SER A 437 18.20 -16.19 -16.42
CA SER A 437 16.75 -16.47 -16.42
C SER A 437 15.86 -15.43 -15.75
N ARG A 438 16.42 -14.37 -15.13
CA ARG A 438 15.65 -13.26 -14.51
C ARG A 438 15.17 -12.19 -15.51
N GLY A 439 14.89 -12.58 -16.75
CA GLY A 439 14.35 -11.70 -17.78
C GLY A 439 12.83 -11.68 -17.74
N GLY A 440 12.24 -11.08 -16.71
CA GLY A 440 10.79 -11.05 -16.53
C GLY A 440 10.42 -10.03 -15.46
N ALA A 441 9.23 -9.45 -15.55
CA ALA A 441 8.75 -8.33 -14.73
C ALA A 441 8.89 -8.50 -13.19
N SER A 442 9.16 -9.70 -12.67
CA SER A 442 9.47 -9.94 -11.26
C SER A 442 10.69 -9.13 -10.75
N SER A 443 11.80 -9.08 -11.50
CA SER A 443 12.96 -8.24 -11.11
C SER A 443 12.67 -6.73 -11.22
N VAL A 444 11.70 -6.37 -12.08
CA VAL A 444 11.22 -4.99 -12.21
C VAL A 444 10.44 -4.53 -10.98
N TRP A 445 9.70 -5.43 -10.33
CA TRP A 445 8.89 -5.12 -9.15
C TRP A 445 9.71 -5.12 -7.84
N GLU A 446 10.68 -6.00 -7.65
CA GLU A 446 11.42 -6.07 -6.37
C GLU A 446 12.71 -5.23 -6.36
N ASP A 447 13.45 -5.20 -7.48
CA ASP A 447 14.83 -4.70 -7.45
C ASP A 447 14.99 -3.23 -7.90
N LYS A 448 14.01 -2.66 -8.62
CA LYS A 448 14.20 -1.33 -9.24
C LYS A 448 14.24 -0.16 -8.29
N TYR A 449 13.37 -0.13 -7.28
CA TYR A 449 13.23 1.03 -6.41
C TYR A 449 13.48 0.66 -4.95
N LYS A 450 14.24 1.51 -4.26
CA LYS A 450 14.52 1.38 -2.84
C LYS A 450 14.13 2.64 -2.09
N LEU A 451 13.51 2.45 -0.93
CA LEU A 451 13.21 3.51 0.03
C LEU A 451 14.44 3.81 0.90
N ASN A 452 14.92 5.06 0.87
CA ASN A 452 15.99 5.56 1.73
C ASN A 452 15.39 6.30 2.92
N GLU A 453 15.39 5.66 4.09
CA GLU A 453 14.79 6.21 5.31
C GLU A 453 15.47 7.52 5.78
N ASP A 454 16.78 7.66 5.55
CA ASP A 454 17.55 8.85 5.94
C ASP A 454 17.17 10.14 5.18
N MET A 455 16.52 9.97 4.03
CA MET A 455 16.11 11.08 3.15
C MET A 455 14.62 11.41 3.28
N VAL A 456 13.89 10.74 4.18
CA VAL A 456 12.49 11.04 4.47
C VAL A 456 12.43 12.33 5.32
N PRO A 457 11.76 13.39 4.84
CA PRO A 457 11.63 14.62 5.61
C PRO A 457 10.76 14.43 6.87
N SER A 458 11.08 15.13 7.96
CA SER A 458 10.28 15.09 9.21
C SER A 458 8.84 15.62 9.07
N ILE A 459 8.53 16.27 7.93
CA ILE A 459 7.18 16.74 7.59
C ILE A 459 6.25 15.55 7.29
N ILE A 460 6.83 14.42 6.90
CA ILE A 460 6.13 13.24 6.37
C ILE A 460 6.29 12.07 7.35
N THR A 461 5.21 11.32 7.58
CA THR A 461 5.26 10.09 8.37
C THR A 461 5.83 8.93 7.55
N GLN A 462 6.41 7.92 8.21
CA GLN A 462 6.96 6.76 7.53
C GLN A 462 5.89 5.99 6.74
N ASP A 463 4.67 5.89 7.29
CA ASP A 463 3.54 5.23 6.62
C ASP A 463 3.15 5.97 5.33
N PHE A 464 3.20 7.31 5.34
CA PHE A 464 2.95 8.10 4.16
C PHE A 464 4.04 7.89 3.10
N ALA A 465 5.32 7.84 3.50
CA ALA A 465 6.41 7.56 2.59
C ALA A 465 6.27 6.18 1.93
N GLN A 466 5.85 5.17 2.70
CA GLN A 466 5.55 3.83 2.19
C GLN A 466 4.38 3.84 1.19
N LYS A 467 3.28 4.55 1.49
CA LYS A 467 2.15 4.69 0.55
C LYS A 467 2.59 5.34 -0.76
N VAL A 468 3.32 6.45 -0.69
CA VAL A 468 3.83 7.15 -1.88
C VAL A 468 4.76 6.26 -2.70
N PHE A 469 5.64 5.51 -2.04
CA PHE A 469 6.49 4.53 -2.68
C PHE A 469 5.68 3.48 -3.45
N LEU A 470 4.64 2.91 -2.82
CA LEU A 470 3.75 1.92 -3.45
C LEU A 470 2.96 2.50 -4.62
N ILE A 471 2.50 3.76 -4.53
CA ILE A 471 1.78 4.43 -5.63
C ILE A 471 2.68 4.49 -6.86
N GLY A 472 3.84 5.13 -6.78
CA GLY A 472 4.69 5.30 -7.96
C GLY A 472 5.23 3.98 -8.49
N LYS A 473 5.52 3.01 -7.61
CA LYS A 473 5.84 1.63 -8.01
C LYS A 473 4.72 0.97 -8.83
N SER A 474 3.48 1.06 -8.33
CA SER A 474 2.30 0.51 -9.00
C SER A 474 2.02 1.22 -10.33
N LEU A 475 2.19 2.53 -10.38
CA LEU A 475 1.93 3.33 -11.57
C LEU A 475 2.97 3.05 -12.68
N ASN A 476 4.25 2.96 -12.30
CA ASN A 476 5.31 2.55 -13.21
C ASN A 476 5.07 1.14 -13.79
N PHE A 477 4.56 0.23 -12.95
CA PHE A 477 4.16 -1.10 -13.40
C PHE A 477 2.95 -1.07 -14.35
N ILE A 478 1.95 -0.23 -14.11
CA ILE A 478 0.82 -0.05 -15.04
C ILE A 478 1.33 0.45 -16.41
N ARG A 479 2.31 1.35 -16.42
CA ARG A 479 2.88 1.91 -17.65
C ARG A 479 3.63 0.88 -18.48
N TYR A 480 4.67 0.29 -17.89
CA TYR A 480 5.61 -0.56 -18.62
C TYR A 480 5.25 -2.05 -18.55
N GLY A 481 4.62 -2.50 -17.46
CA GLY A 481 4.19 -3.88 -17.27
C GLY A 481 2.83 -4.17 -17.92
N CYS A 482 1.84 -3.30 -17.70
CA CYS A 482 0.48 -3.50 -18.23
C CYS A 482 0.25 -2.83 -19.60
N GLY A 483 1.11 -1.90 -20.01
CA GLY A 483 1.01 -1.18 -21.29
C GLY A 483 -0.21 -0.24 -21.38
N ASP A 484 -0.70 0.27 -20.23
CA ASP A 484 -1.88 1.15 -20.17
C ASP A 484 -1.46 2.61 -19.94
N SER A 485 -0.68 3.16 -20.88
CA SER A 485 -0.19 4.55 -20.81
C SER A 485 -1.28 5.59 -21.06
N GLN A 486 -2.33 5.24 -21.83
CA GLN A 486 -3.42 6.16 -22.16
C GLN A 486 -4.24 6.52 -20.91
N TRP A 487 -4.58 5.54 -20.08
CA TRP A 487 -5.27 5.79 -18.82
C TRP A 487 -4.43 6.65 -17.88
N MET A 488 -3.12 6.42 -17.82
CA MET A 488 -2.21 7.24 -17.01
C MET A 488 -2.18 8.70 -17.46
N ASP A 489 -2.14 8.96 -18.77
CA ASP A 489 -2.14 10.32 -19.31
C ASP A 489 -3.46 11.06 -19.05
N GLU A 490 -4.59 10.35 -19.03
CA GLU A 490 -5.89 10.92 -18.65
C GLU A 490 -5.97 11.17 -17.14
N TYR A 491 -5.47 10.22 -16.35
CA TYR A 491 -5.41 10.30 -14.90
C TYR A 491 -4.51 11.46 -14.44
N SER A 492 -3.32 11.61 -15.02
CA SER A 492 -2.40 12.70 -14.70
C SER A 492 -3.01 14.07 -15.05
N LYS A 493 -3.68 14.19 -16.20
CA LYS A 493 -4.39 15.44 -16.57
C LYS A 493 -5.53 15.77 -15.64
N ALA A 494 -6.31 14.78 -15.21
CA ALA A 494 -7.47 14.99 -14.34
C ALA A 494 -7.08 15.25 -12.87
N ALA A 495 -6.04 14.56 -12.38
CA ALA A 495 -5.70 14.54 -10.96
C ALA A 495 -4.58 15.53 -10.57
N SER A 496 -3.84 16.08 -11.54
CA SER A 496 -2.62 16.84 -11.24
C SER A 496 -2.88 18.23 -10.64
N LYS A 497 -2.93 18.30 -9.30
CA LYS A 497 -3.01 19.54 -8.54
C LYS A 497 -1.61 20.05 -8.16
N VAL A 498 -1.46 21.36 -7.98
CA VAL A 498 -0.21 21.95 -7.49
C VAL A 498 -0.13 21.73 -5.98
N LEU A 499 0.85 20.96 -5.53
CA LEU A 499 1.07 20.68 -4.11
C LEU A 499 1.86 21.85 -3.48
N ARG A 500 1.42 22.31 -2.30
CA ARG A 500 2.09 23.38 -1.55
C ARG A 500 2.28 22.96 -0.09
N TYR A 501 3.32 23.53 0.52
CA TYR A 501 3.56 23.41 1.97
C TYR A 501 2.43 24.09 2.77
N GLY A 502 2.04 23.50 3.90
CA GLY A 502 0.96 23.99 4.78
C GLY A 502 -0.37 23.24 4.67
N ASP A 503 -0.52 22.42 3.62
CA ASP A 503 -1.76 21.69 3.29
C ASP A 503 -1.63 20.17 3.56
N THR A 504 -0.90 19.77 4.61
CA THR A 504 -0.56 18.36 4.91
C THR A 504 -1.78 17.44 5.03
N ALA A 505 -2.86 17.91 5.68
CA ALA A 505 -4.09 17.13 5.80
C ALA A 505 -4.79 16.91 4.44
N THR A 506 -4.77 17.90 3.55
CA THR A 506 -5.35 17.74 2.21
C THR A 506 -4.49 16.82 1.34
N LEU A 507 -3.16 16.91 1.50
CA LEU A 507 -2.21 16.06 0.81
C LEU A 507 -2.40 14.58 1.17
N GLU A 508 -2.59 14.26 2.45
CA GLU A 508 -2.91 12.90 2.90
C GLU A 508 -4.19 12.37 2.25
N THR A 509 -5.25 13.18 2.19
CA THR A 509 -6.51 12.75 1.57
C THR A 509 -6.37 12.49 0.07
N TRP A 510 -5.62 13.34 -0.65
CA TRP A 510 -5.39 13.17 -2.09
C TRP A 510 -4.52 11.95 -2.38
N ILE A 511 -3.58 11.63 -1.49
CA ILE A 511 -2.73 10.45 -1.62
C ILE A 511 -3.50 9.18 -1.31
N ASP A 512 -4.37 9.18 -0.29
CA ASP A 512 -5.25 8.05 -0.02
C ASP A 512 -6.26 7.81 -1.16
N GLU A 513 -6.77 8.88 -1.78
CA GLU A 513 -7.61 8.80 -2.98
C GLU A 513 -6.82 8.26 -4.19
N ALA A 514 -5.60 8.76 -4.42
CA ALA A 514 -4.72 8.30 -5.49
C ALA A 514 -4.31 6.84 -5.31
N TYR A 515 -3.99 6.44 -4.08
CA TYR A 515 -3.66 5.07 -3.72
C TYR A 515 -4.82 4.11 -4.01
N LYS A 516 -6.02 4.44 -3.52
CA LYS A 516 -7.22 3.62 -3.77
C LYS A 516 -7.52 3.50 -5.26
N THR A 517 -7.44 4.60 -5.99
CA THR A 517 -7.74 4.65 -7.43
C THR A 517 -6.73 3.83 -8.24
N THR A 518 -5.43 4.04 -7.98
CA THR A 518 -4.35 3.34 -8.70
C THR A 518 -4.37 1.85 -8.38
N MET A 519 -4.57 1.47 -7.13
CA MET A 519 -4.62 0.07 -6.71
C MET A 519 -5.87 -0.64 -7.26
N ALA A 520 -7.04 0.00 -7.20
CA ALA A 520 -8.25 -0.55 -7.79
C ALA A 520 -8.10 -0.77 -9.31
N ARG A 521 -7.50 0.21 -10.01
CA ARG A 521 -7.20 0.08 -11.44
C ARG A 521 -6.23 -1.06 -11.72
N LEU A 522 -5.16 -1.20 -10.92
CA LEU A 522 -4.19 -2.28 -11.07
C LEU A 522 -4.85 -3.66 -10.92
N ILE A 523 -5.69 -3.84 -9.89
CA ILE A 523 -6.42 -5.09 -9.68
C ILE A 523 -7.40 -5.35 -10.84
N GLN A 524 -8.11 -4.32 -11.29
CA GLN A 524 -9.02 -4.44 -12.43
C GLN A 524 -8.27 -4.87 -13.69
N LEU A 525 -7.10 -4.27 -13.98
CA LEU A 525 -6.26 -4.68 -15.10
C LEU A 525 -5.76 -6.13 -14.95
N MET A 526 -5.33 -6.53 -13.75
CA MET A 526 -4.91 -7.91 -13.50
C MET A 526 -6.05 -8.93 -13.63
N ALA A 527 -7.27 -8.55 -13.24
CA ALA A 527 -8.45 -9.42 -13.31
C ALA A 527 -9.05 -9.51 -14.72
N GLU A 528 -9.19 -8.38 -15.41
CA GLU A 528 -9.86 -8.28 -16.70
C GLU A 528 -8.91 -8.53 -17.87
N LYS A 529 -7.77 -7.83 -17.93
CA LYS A 529 -6.86 -7.89 -19.08
C LYS A 529 -5.92 -9.10 -19.04
N PHE A 530 -5.46 -9.46 -17.84
CA PHE A 530 -4.49 -10.54 -17.64
C PHE A 530 -5.09 -11.79 -17.00
N HIS A 531 -6.40 -11.83 -16.78
CA HIS A 531 -7.13 -13.00 -16.28
C HIS A 531 -6.40 -13.74 -15.13
N LEU A 532 -5.82 -13.01 -14.17
CA LEU A 532 -4.96 -13.57 -13.13
C LEU A 532 -5.65 -14.70 -12.35
N PHE A 533 -6.93 -14.52 -12.05
CA PHE A 533 -7.73 -15.53 -11.35
C PHE A 533 -7.93 -16.80 -12.17
N GLU A 534 -8.07 -16.68 -13.49
CA GLU A 534 -8.13 -17.84 -14.38
C GLU A 534 -6.79 -18.57 -14.41
N HIS A 535 -5.67 -17.85 -14.43
CA HIS A 535 -4.34 -18.45 -14.38
C HIS A 535 -4.05 -19.14 -13.04
N LEU A 536 -4.41 -18.55 -11.91
CA LEU A 536 -4.28 -19.20 -10.60
C LEU A 536 -5.17 -20.43 -10.48
N LYS A 537 -6.40 -20.36 -11.01
CA LYS A 537 -7.31 -21.52 -11.09
C LYS A 537 -6.76 -22.60 -12.02
N ALA A 538 -6.14 -22.24 -13.13
CA ALA A 538 -5.49 -23.17 -14.04
C ALA A 538 -4.30 -23.88 -13.38
N LEU A 539 -3.46 -23.15 -12.62
CA LEU A 539 -2.39 -23.76 -11.82
C LEU A 539 -2.94 -24.79 -10.83
N LYS A 540 -4.05 -24.49 -10.15
CA LYS A 540 -4.73 -25.47 -9.30
C LYS A 540 -5.26 -26.67 -10.09
N ASN A 541 -5.97 -26.42 -11.20
CA ASN A 541 -6.62 -27.45 -11.98
C ASN A 541 -5.62 -28.44 -12.63
N TYR A 542 -4.55 -27.92 -13.23
CA TYR A 542 -3.58 -28.71 -13.99
C TYR A 542 -2.35 -29.13 -13.17
N ILE A 543 -1.70 -28.19 -12.47
CA ILE A 543 -0.45 -28.45 -11.74
C ILE A 543 -0.69 -29.05 -10.35
N LEU A 544 -1.82 -28.75 -9.70
CA LEU A 544 -2.22 -29.41 -8.45
C LEU A 544 -3.23 -30.56 -8.64
N LEU A 545 -3.48 -30.96 -9.89
CA LEU A 545 -4.34 -32.09 -10.26
C LEU A 545 -5.79 -31.96 -9.78
N GLY A 546 -6.33 -30.73 -9.74
CA GLY A 546 -7.73 -30.50 -9.40
C GLY A 546 -8.75 -31.04 -10.43
N GLN A 547 -8.40 -31.05 -11.72
CA GLN A 547 -9.24 -31.61 -12.79
C GLN A 547 -8.92 -33.10 -13.00
N GLY A 548 -9.67 -33.97 -12.31
CA GLY A 548 -9.43 -35.41 -12.36
C GLY A 548 -9.72 -36.08 -13.70
N ASP A 549 -10.66 -35.57 -14.49
CA ASP A 549 -11.02 -36.09 -15.82
C ASP A 549 -9.89 -35.91 -16.84
N PHE A 550 -9.32 -34.70 -16.89
CA PHE A 550 -8.15 -34.39 -17.70
C PHE A 550 -6.96 -35.27 -17.33
N ILE A 551 -6.63 -35.36 -16.03
CA ILE A 551 -5.49 -36.16 -15.57
C ILE A 551 -5.69 -37.65 -15.83
N ALA A 552 -6.91 -38.18 -15.69
CA ALA A 552 -7.19 -39.59 -15.98
C ALA A 552 -6.94 -39.93 -17.46
N LEU A 553 -7.41 -39.09 -18.38
CA LEU A 553 -7.19 -39.26 -19.82
C LEU A 553 -5.72 -39.04 -20.21
N LEU A 554 -5.06 -38.07 -19.58
CA LEU A 554 -3.63 -37.82 -19.77
C LEU A 554 -2.80 -39.02 -19.30
N MET A 555 -3.13 -39.60 -18.14
CA MET A 555 -2.46 -40.80 -17.61
C MET A 555 -2.67 -42.01 -18.52
N GLU A 556 -3.88 -42.23 -19.02
CA GLU A 556 -4.17 -43.36 -19.92
C GLU A 556 -3.39 -43.26 -21.24
N SER A 557 -3.40 -42.08 -21.87
CA SER A 557 -2.69 -41.82 -23.12
C SER A 557 -1.16 -41.83 -22.97
N LEU A 558 -0.63 -41.33 -21.84
CA LEU A 558 0.80 -41.30 -21.58
C LEU A 558 1.35 -42.63 -21.05
N SER A 559 0.54 -43.48 -20.43
CA SER A 559 1.01 -44.70 -19.76
C SER A 559 1.94 -45.56 -20.62
N SER A 560 1.51 -45.87 -21.84
CA SER A 560 2.27 -46.67 -22.82
C SER A 560 3.59 -46.04 -23.27
N ASN A 561 3.69 -44.70 -23.22
CA ASN A 561 4.88 -43.95 -23.59
C ASN A 561 5.85 -43.80 -22.40
N LEU A 562 5.32 -43.66 -21.18
CA LEU A 562 6.10 -43.46 -19.96
C LEU A 562 6.69 -44.77 -19.38
N ASP A 563 6.15 -45.93 -19.76
CA ASP A 563 6.75 -47.24 -19.45
C ASP A 563 8.08 -47.48 -20.19
N ARG A 564 8.35 -46.71 -21.26
CA ARG A 564 9.62 -46.75 -22.01
C ARG A 564 10.67 -45.85 -21.35
N PRO A 565 11.98 -46.13 -21.55
CA PRO A 565 13.04 -45.29 -21.00
C PRO A 565 12.95 -43.85 -21.55
N ALA A 566 13.27 -42.86 -20.72
CA ALA A 566 13.05 -41.44 -21.04
C ALA A 566 13.74 -40.96 -22.34
N GLY A 567 14.87 -41.59 -22.72
CA GLY A 567 15.59 -41.25 -23.96
C GLY A 567 14.86 -41.60 -25.26
N ALA A 568 13.85 -42.47 -25.21
CA ALA A 568 13.05 -42.86 -26.37
C ALA A 568 11.85 -41.94 -26.62
N GLN A 569 11.56 -41.04 -25.70
CA GLN A 569 10.39 -40.17 -25.79
C GLN A 569 10.80 -38.78 -26.29
N TYR A 570 10.09 -38.29 -27.30
CA TYR A 570 10.31 -36.95 -27.83
C TYR A 570 9.22 -35.98 -27.37
N ARG A 571 9.59 -34.71 -27.27
CA ARG A 571 8.69 -33.62 -26.83
C ARG A 571 7.42 -33.52 -27.67
N HIS A 572 7.51 -33.63 -28.99
CA HIS A 572 6.35 -33.54 -29.89
C HIS A 572 5.31 -34.63 -29.61
N THR A 573 5.76 -35.84 -29.26
CA THR A 573 4.86 -36.95 -28.89
C THR A 573 4.12 -36.64 -27.60
N LEU A 574 4.80 -36.09 -26.59
CA LEU A 574 4.15 -35.67 -25.35
C LEU A 574 3.14 -34.54 -25.58
N THR A 575 3.49 -33.54 -26.39
CA THR A 575 2.56 -32.44 -26.74
C THR A 575 1.33 -32.97 -27.48
N ALA A 576 1.50 -33.92 -28.40
CA ALA A 576 0.38 -34.53 -29.12
C ALA A 576 -0.58 -35.30 -28.17
N GLN A 577 -0.03 -36.04 -27.20
CA GLN A 577 -0.86 -36.73 -26.20
C GLN A 577 -1.51 -35.75 -25.22
N LEU A 578 -0.82 -34.66 -24.86
CA LEU A 578 -1.39 -33.58 -24.06
C LEU A 578 -2.58 -32.92 -24.78
N GLU A 579 -2.43 -32.58 -26.06
CA GLU A 579 -3.53 -32.04 -26.87
C GLU A 579 -4.70 -33.01 -26.99
N HIS A 580 -4.41 -34.31 -27.14
CA HIS A 580 -5.44 -35.34 -27.16
C HIS A 580 -6.23 -35.38 -25.84
N ALA A 581 -5.54 -35.33 -24.70
CA ALA A 581 -6.16 -35.28 -23.38
C ALA A 581 -6.98 -34.00 -23.16
N ILE A 582 -6.51 -32.83 -23.64
CA ILE A 582 -7.26 -31.57 -23.59
C ILE A 582 -8.58 -31.68 -24.36
N ARG A 583 -8.54 -32.23 -25.59
CA ARG A 583 -9.75 -32.40 -26.43
C ARG A 583 -10.70 -33.46 -25.91
N GLY A 584 -10.18 -34.48 -25.22
CA GLY A 584 -10.97 -35.57 -24.65
C GLY A 584 -11.64 -35.24 -23.32
N SER A 585 -11.30 -34.11 -22.68
CA SER A 585 -11.76 -33.74 -21.33
C SER A 585 -12.55 -32.43 -21.32
N ASN A 586 -13.11 -32.07 -20.16
CA ASN A 586 -13.78 -30.79 -19.98
C ASN A 586 -12.83 -29.58 -20.05
N ALA A 587 -11.51 -29.82 -20.06
CA ALA A 587 -10.48 -28.80 -20.29
C ALA A 587 -10.65 -28.04 -21.62
N GLN A 588 -11.36 -28.62 -22.60
CA GLN A 588 -11.67 -27.95 -23.88
C GLN A 588 -12.45 -26.64 -23.73
N TYR A 589 -13.17 -26.46 -22.61
CA TYR A 589 -13.98 -25.26 -22.35
C TYR A 589 -13.21 -24.17 -21.59
N ASP A 590 -11.97 -24.44 -21.16
CA ASP A 590 -11.12 -23.44 -20.52
C ASP A 590 -10.62 -22.41 -21.54
N SER A 591 -10.21 -21.23 -21.06
CA SER A 591 -9.79 -20.14 -21.94
C SER A 591 -8.58 -20.52 -22.79
N PRO A 592 -8.53 -20.09 -24.08
CA PRO A 592 -7.47 -20.48 -25.00
C PRO A 592 -6.09 -19.97 -24.55
N GLU A 593 -6.05 -18.92 -23.73
CA GLU A 593 -4.81 -18.40 -23.14
C GLU A 593 -4.22 -19.35 -22.10
N VAL A 594 -5.06 -20.04 -21.32
CA VAL A 594 -4.63 -21.05 -20.36
C VAL A 594 -4.04 -22.26 -21.08
N LEU A 595 -4.72 -22.73 -22.13
CA LEU A 595 -4.31 -23.92 -22.88
C LEU A 595 -2.99 -23.71 -23.65
N ARG A 596 -2.78 -22.51 -24.23
CA ARG A 596 -1.53 -22.16 -24.93
C ARG A 596 -0.31 -22.15 -24.00
N ARG A 597 -0.52 -21.95 -22.71
CA ARG A 597 0.52 -21.85 -21.67
C ARG A 597 0.84 -23.19 -21.03
N LEU A 598 -0.03 -24.20 -21.19
CA LEU A 598 0.21 -25.54 -20.70
C LEU A 598 1.13 -26.30 -21.65
N ASP A 599 2.22 -26.84 -21.11
CA ASP A 599 3.25 -27.51 -21.87
C ASP A 599 3.72 -28.78 -21.15
N ALA A 600 4.18 -29.76 -21.93
CA ALA A 600 4.75 -31.00 -21.39
C ALA A 600 6.28 -30.98 -21.55
N ARG A 601 6.98 -31.18 -20.45
CA ARG A 601 8.45 -31.18 -20.40
C ARG A 601 8.97 -32.44 -19.73
N MET A 602 10.11 -32.92 -20.22
CA MET A 602 10.93 -33.87 -19.47
C MET A 602 12.04 -33.14 -18.73
N LEU A 603 12.24 -33.50 -17.47
CA LEU A 603 13.43 -33.13 -16.70
C LEU A 603 14.67 -33.74 -17.35
N GLN A 604 15.83 -33.11 -17.10
CA GLN A 604 17.11 -33.59 -17.61
C GLN A 604 17.35 -35.02 -17.14
N LEU A 605 17.66 -35.89 -18.10
CA LEU A 605 17.73 -37.33 -17.91
C LEU A 605 18.97 -37.69 -17.09
N SER A 606 18.79 -38.45 -16.00
CA SER A 606 19.88 -39.28 -15.48
C SER A 606 19.84 -40.65 -16.19
N HIS A 607 20.99 -41.30 -16.36
CA HIS A 607 21.08 -42.52 -17.16
C HIS A 607 20.29 -43.65 -16.48
N GLY A 608 19.26 -44.18 -17.16
CA GLY A 608 18.46 -45.30 -16.67
C GLY A 608 17.09 -44.93 -16.07
N ASP A 609 16.71 -43.65 -16.07
CA ASP A 609 15.41 -43.24 -15.54
C ASP A 609 14.24 -43.64 -16.44
N ILE A 610 13.15 -44.09 -15.80
CA ILE A 610 11.87 -44.42 -16.44
C ILE A 610 11.14 -43.10 -16.76
N GLY A 611 10.47 -43.02 -17.91
CA GLY A 611 9.75 -41.81 -18.35
C GLY A 611 8.78 -41.24 -17.30
N TRP A 612 8.18 -42.11 -16.48
CA TRP A 612 7.31 -41.75 -15.36
C TRP A 612 7.90 -40.77 -14.33
N ASP A 613 9.20 -40.85 -14.06
CA ASP A 613 9.86 -40.02 -13.04
C ASP A 613 10.45 -38.73 -13.64
N CYS A 614 10.63 -38.67 -14.96
CA CYS A 614 11.12 -37.50 -15.69
C CYS A 614 10.01 -36.60 -16.25
N PHE A 615 8.78 -37.10 -16.35
CA PHE A 615 7.65 -36.36 -16.93
C PHE A 615 7.17 -35.23 -16.00
N THR A 616 7.01 -34.03 -16.55
CA THR A 616 6.45 -32.86 -15.87
C THR A 616 5.51 -32.06 -16.76
N LEU A 617 4.46 -31.52 -16.16
CA LEU A 617 3.66 -30.46 -16.76
C LEU A 617 4.25 -29.10 -16.33
N GLU A 618 4.45 -28.23 -17.30
CA GLU A 618 4.93 -26.87 -17.10
C GLU A 618 3.83 -25.89 -17.50
N TYR A 619 3.55 -24.93 -16.63
CA TYR A 619 2.64 -23.83 -16.91
C TYR A 619 3.45 -22.57 -17.14
N LYS A 620 3.55 -22.13 -18.39
CA LYS A 620 4.34 -20.95 -18.77
C LYS A 620 3.57 -19.67 -18.44
N ILE A 621 4.14 -18.85 -17.59
CA ILE A 621 3.56 -17.58 -17.18
C ILE A 621 4.34 -16.47 -17.86
N ASP A 622 3.67 -15.76 -18.76
CA ASP A 622 4.24 -14.60 -19.41
C ASP A 622 4.09 -13.35 -18.53
N ALA A 623 4.96 -12.36 -18.77
CA ALA A 623 4.80 -11.04 -18.18
C ALA A 623 3.44 -10.45 -18.59
N PRO A 624 2.70 -9.77 -17.69
CA PRO A 624 3.08 -9.28 -16.36
C PRO A 624 2.66 -10.17 -15.16
N VAL A 625 2.03 -11.33 -15.40
CA VAL A 625 1.51 -12.23 -14.35
C VAL A 625 2.63 -12.86 -13.51
N ASP A 626 3.83 -12.95 -14.07
CA ASP A 626 5.07 -13.40 -13.42
C ASP A 626 5.43 -12.61 -12.14
N VAL A 627 4.94 -11.37 -11.99
CA VAL A 627 5.15 -10.60 -10.74
C VAL A 627 4.45 -11.25 -9.55
N VAL A 628 3.25 -11.81 -9.77
CA VAL A 628 2.48 -12.48 -8.71
C VAL A 628 2.96 -13.90 -8.54
N VAL A 629 3.07 -14.65 -9.65
CA VAL A 629 3.56 -16.02 -9.63
C VAL A 629 5.06 -16.01 -9.92
N THR A 630 5.82 -15.74 -8.87
CA THR A 630 7.28 -15.66 -8.93
C THR A 630 7.92 -16.97 -9.42
N GLU A 631 9.15 -16.88 -9.94
CA GLU A 631 9.94 -18.05 -10.32
C GLU A 631 10.13 -19.04 -9.14
N TRP A 632 10.30 -18.51 -7.92
CA TRP A 632 10.30 -19.33 -6.70
C TRP A 632 8.99 -20.12 -6.56
N GLY A 633 7.85 -19.47 -6.82
CA GLY A 633 6.54 -20.09 -6.76
C GLY A 633 6.38 -21.22 -7.77
N ASN A 634 6.82 -21.02 -9.01
CA ASN A 634 6.82 -22.09 -10.03
C ASN A 634 7.68 -23.29 -9.62
N ARG A 635 8.84 -23.06 -9.01
CA ARG A 635 9.68 -24.15 -8.47
C ARG A 635 8.98 -24.91 -7.34
N GLN A 636 8.19 -24.24 -6.49
CA GLN A 636 7.40 -24.91 -5.46
C GLN A 636 6.25 -25.73 -6.04
N TYR A 637 5.50 -25.17 -7.00
CA TYR A 637 4.45 -25.90 -7.71
C TYR A 637 4.99 -27.16 -8.39
N LEU A 638 6.15 -27.07 -9.04
CA LEU A 638 6.79 -28.21 -9.69
C LEU A 638 7.17 -29.32 -8.69
N LYS A 639 7.66 -28.95 -7.50
CA LYS A 639 7.96 -29.94 -6.43
C LYS A 639 6.70 -30.66 -5.97
N VAL A 640 5.61 -29.92 -5.75
CA VAL A 640 4.32 -30.48 -5.33
C VAL A 640 3.74 -31.36 -6.44
N PHE A 641 3.79 -30.92 -7.70
CA PHE A 641 3.36 -31.70 -8.86
C PHE A 641 4.10 -33.03 -8.95
N ASN A 642 5.44 -33.03 -8.88
CA ASN A 642 6.23 -34.26 -8.98
C ASN A 642 5.87 -35.27 -7.89
N PHE A 643 5.58 -34.79 -6.69
CA PHE A 643 5.15 -35.65 -5.59
C PHE A 643 3.73 -36.20 -5.79
N LEU A 644 2.77 -35.34 -6.15
CA LEU A 644 1.40 -35.75 -6.48
C LEU A 644 1.36 -36.74 -7.65
N TRP A 645 2.18 -36.49 -8.67
CA TRP A 645 2.31 -37.35 -9.84
C TRP A 645 2.81 -38.75 -9.47
N ARG A 646 3.80 -38.85 -8.58
CA ARG A 646 4.26 -40.15 -8.04
C ARG A 646 3.16 -40.90 -7.31
N ILE A 647 2.37 -40.20 -6.48
CA ILE A 647 1.24 -40.81 -5.78
C ILE A 647 0.18 -41.30 -6.78
N LYS A 648 -0.15 -40.49 -7.80
CA LYS A 648 -1.10 -40.84 -8.85
C LYS A 648 -0.64 -41.99 -9.74
N ARG A 649 0.68 -42.09 -10.02
CA ARG A 649 1.28 -43.25 -10.69
C ARG A 649 0.99 -44.54 -9.94
N VAL A 650 1.21 -44.56 -8.61
CA VAL A 650 0.98 -45.76 -7.81
C VAL A 650 -0.51 -46.10 -7.73
N GLU A 651 -1.38 -45.10 -7.56
CA GLU A 651 -2.84 -45.31 -7.61
C GLU A 651 -3.28 -45.95 -8.93
N PHE A 652 -2.88 -45.38 -10.07
CA PHE A 652 -3.23 -45.90 -11.39
C PHE A 652 -2.71 -47.33 -11.57
N ALA A 653 -1.49 -47.59 -11.15
CA ALA A 653 -0.88 -48.92 -11.24
C ALA A 653 -1.61 -49.96 -10.37
N LEU A 654 -1.93 -49.62 -9.12
CA LEU A 654 -2.70 -50.50 -8.22
C LEU A 654 -4.14 -50.71 -8.70
N ALA A 655 -4.80 -49.67 -9.22
CA ALA A 655 -6.15 -49.77 -9.77
C ALA A 655 -6.18 -50.67 -11.02
N SER A 656 -5.16 -50.57 -11.88
CA SER A 656 -4.99 -51.45 -13.04
C SER A 656 -4.80 -52.91 -12.61
N THR A 657 -3.89 -53.19 -11.66
CA THR A 657 -3.68 -54.54 -11.13
C THR A 657 -4.92 -55.07 -10.42
N TRP A 658 -5.64 -54.25 -9.63
CA TRP A 658 -6.90 -54.64 -9.00
C TRP A 658 -7.95 -55.05 -10.03
N ARG A 659 -8.09 -54.28 -11.13
CA ARG A 659 -8.97 -54.62 -12.25
C ARG A 659 -8.58 -55.95 -12.88
N LYS A 660 -7.30 -56.18 -13.16
CA LYS A 660 -6.78 -57.45 -13.69
C LYS A 660 -7.11 -58.62 -12.75
N CYS A 661 -6.85 -58.46 -11.45
CA CYS A 661 -7.15 -59.47 -10.43
C CYS A 661 -8.64 -59.81 -10.34
N MET A 662 -9.52 -58.79 -10.36
CA MET A 662 -10.96 -59.00 -10.29
C MET A 662 -11.54 -59.61 -11.56
N THR A 663 -11.10 -59.16 -12.75
CA THR A 663 -11.49 -59.80 -14.01
C THR A 663 -10.96 -61.24 -14.08
N GLY A 664 -9.71 -61.47 -13.67
CA GLY A 664 -9.10 -62.79 -13.59
C GLY A 664 -9.84 -63.75 -12.66
N SER A 665 -10.38 -63.25 -11.55
CA SER A 665 -11.17 -64.05 -10.59
C SER A 665 -12.47 -64.62 -11.18
N ARG A 666 -12.95 -64.06 -12.28
CA ARG A 666 -14.16 -64.53 -12.98
C ARG A 666 -13.86 -65.60 -14.04
N GLY A 667 -12.59 -65.90 -14.32
CA GLY A 667 -12.18 -66.90 -15.31
C GLY A 667 -10.95 -67.67 -14.86
N VAL A 668 -9.78 -67.23 -15.33
CA VAL A 668 -8.46 -67.90 -15.18
C VAL A 668 -8.10 -68.28 -13.73
N LEU A 669 -8.50 -67.48 -12.74
CA LEU A 669 -8.09 -67.67 -11.34
C LEU A 669 -9.05 -68.57 -10.53
N GLN A 670 -10.07 -69.17 -11.15
CA GLN A 670 -10.91 -70.21 -10.56
C GLN A 670 -10.26 -71.58 -10.71
N GLY A 671 -9.06 -71.75 -10.15
CA GLY A 671 -8.39 -73.05 -10.07
C GLY A 671 -8.89 -73.89 -8.89
N GLU A 672 -8.90 -75.21 -9.05
CA GLU A 672 -9.22 -76.17 -7.97
C GLU A 672 -8.15 -76.20 -6.87
N ASP A 673 -6.94 -75.70 -7.16
CA ASP A 673 -5.81 -75.65 -6.25
C ASP A 673 -6.04 -74.68 -5.10
N ARG A 674 -6.33 -75.26 -3.93
CA ARG A 674 -6.54 -74.54 -2.66
C ARG A 674 -5.38 -73.61 -2.30
N ILE A 675 -4.15 -73.95 -2.68
CA ILE A 675 -2.93 -73.17 -2.34
C ILE A 675 -2.90 -71.87 -3.15
N VAL A 676 -3.14 -71.95 -4.46
CA VAL A 676 -3.18 -70.80 -5.38
C VAL A 676 -4.35 -69.88 -5.02
N ALA A 677 -5.52 -70.44 -4.74
CA ALA A 677 -6.69 -69.67 -4.29
C ALA A 677 -6.43 -68.91 -2.97
N LYS A 678 -5.70 -69.55 -2.02
CA LYS A 678 -5.30 -68.92 -0.75
C LYS A 678 -4.28 -67.79 -0.99
N ALA A 679 -3.30 -67.99 -1.87
CA ALA A 679 -2.35 -66.96 -2.25
C ALA A 679 -3.06 -65.73 -2.84
N TRP A 680 -3.96 -65.93 -3.81
CA TRP A 680 -4.75 -64.83 -4.39
C TRP A 680 -5.66 -64.12 -3.40
N LYS A 681 -6.19 -64.81 -2.38
CA LYS A 681 -6.97 -64.18 -1.31
C LYS A 681 -6.11 -63.27 -0.45
N LEU A 682 -4.93 -63.72 -0.04
CA LEU A 682 -3.97 -62.92 0.73
C LEU A 682 -3.48 -61.71 -0.10
N THR A 683 -3.13 -61.94 -1.36
CA THR A 683 -2.69 -60.88 -2.27
C THR A 683 -3.74 -59.78 -2.43
N ARG A 684 -5.03 -60.15 -2.58
CA ARG A 684 -6.14 -59.20 -2.64
C ARG A 684 -6.31 -58.40 -1.34
N GLY A 685 -6.10 -59.03 -0.18
CA GLY A 685 -6.13 -58.34 1.12
C GLY A 685 -5.07 -57.24 1.21
N VAL A 686 -3.82 -57.58 0.89
CA VAL A 686 -2.71 -56.61 0.91
C VAL A 686 -2.87 -55.52 -0.16
N LEU A 687 -3.38 -55.85 -1.35
CA LEU A 687 -3.71 -54.83 -2.36
C LEU A 687 -4.77 -53.84 -1.85
N ALA A 688 -5.82 -54.33 -1.17
CA ALA A 688 -6.84 -53.48 -0.59
C ALA A 688 -6.28 -52.57 0.51
N GLU A 689 -5.34 -53.05 1.33
CA GLU A 689 -4.63 -52.23 2.31
C GLU A 689 -3.82 -51.10 1.65
N MET A 690 -3.07 -51.42 0.58
CA MET A 690 -2.29 -50.42 -0.17
C MET A 690 -3.18 -49.38 -0.86
N ILE A 691 -4.28 -49.81 -1.49
CA ILE A 691 -5.24 -48.91 -2.13
C ILE A 691 -5.89 -47.99 -1.10
N HIS A 692 -6.28 -48.53 0.07
CA HIS A 692 -6.84 -47.72 1.15
C HIS A 692 -5.84 -46.65 1.62
N LEU A 693 -4.58 -47.03 1.88
CA LEU A 693 -3.56 -46.08 2.33
C LEU A 693 -3.35 -44.94 1.33
N ILE A 694 -3.22 -45.24 0.03
CA ILE A 694 -3.06 -44.22 -1.00
C ILE A 694 -4.30 -43.34 -1.09
N GLY A 695 -5.50 -43.94 -1.04
CA GLY A 695 -6.76 -43.18 -1.07
C GLY A 695 -6.87 -42.18 0.07
N GLN A 696 -6.51 -42.57 1.30
CA GLN A 696 -6.50 -41.67 2.46
C GLN A 696 -5.44 -40.58 2.33
N LEU A 697 -4.24 -40.93 1.85
CA LEU A 697 -3.17 -39.96 1.63
C LEU A 697 -3.56 -38.91 0.57
N GLN A 698 -4.19 -39.35 -0.53
CA GLN A 698 -4.69 -38.45 -1.56
C GLN A 698 -5.80 -37.53 -1.05
N TYR A 699 -6.76 -38.08 -0.30
CA TYR A 699 -7.84 -37.30 0.31
C TYR A 699 -7.26 -36.19 1.20
N TYR A 700 -6.30 -36.52 2.05
CA TYR A 700 -5.62 -35.54 2.91
C TYR A 700 -4.95 -34.42 2.09
N ILE A 701 -4.15 -34.76 1.07
CA ILE A 701 -3.40 -33.74 0.34
C ILE A 701 -4.34 -32.87 -0.51
N LEU A 702 -5.30 -33.46 -1.22
CA LEU A 702 -6.18 -32.73 -2.13
C LEU A 702 -7.23 -31.92 -1.37
N PHE A 703 -7.90 -32.50 -0.38
CA PHE A 703 -9.02 -31.86 0.31
C PHE A 703 -8.56 -31.05 1.53
N GLU A 704 -7.84 -31.66 2.45
CA GLU A 704 -7.47 -30.99 3.71
C GLU A 704 -6.37 -29.94 3.51
N VAL A 705 -5.42 -30.18 2.60
CA VAL A 705 -4.31 -29.25 2.38
C VAL A 705 -4.61 -28.28 1.23
N ILE A 706 -4.86 -28.77 0.03
CA ILE A 706 -4.97 -27.92 -1.17
C ILE A 706 -6.28 -27.13 -1.17
N GLU A 707 -7.43 -27.76 -0.91
CA GLU A 707 -8.72 -27.05 -0.94
C GLU A 707 -8.85 -26.03 0.21
N SER A 708 -8.51 -26.44 1.44
CA SER A 708 -8.51 -25.52 2.59
C SER A 708 -7.61 -24.29 2.38
N SER A 709 -6.39 -24.51 1.88
CA SER A 709 -5.47 -23.39 1.61
C SER A 709 -5.92 -22.53 0.43
N TRP A 710 -6.62 -23.13 -0.55
CA TRP A 710 -7.20 -22.39 -1.67
C TRP A 710 -8.33 -21.47 -1.20
N ASP A 711 -9.19 -21.93 -0.29
CA ASP A 711 -10.24 -21.11 0.31
C ASP A 711 -9.65 -19.94 1.12
N GLU A 712 -8.55 -20.18 1.87
CA GLU A 712 -7.80 -19.10 2.53
C GLU A 712 -7.25 -18.07 1.52
N LEU A 713 -6.72 -18.52 0.38
CA LEU A 713 -6.23 -17.63 -0.68
C LEU A 713 -7.39 -16.84 -1.31
N GLN A 714 -8.50 -17.52 -1.62
CA GLN A 714 -9.66 -16.91 -2.25
C GLN A 714 -10.30 -15.85 -1.34
N THR A 715 -10.41 -16.12 -0.04
CA THR A 715 -10.90 -15.14 0.94
C THR A 715 -9.95 -13.94 1.10
N ALA A 716 -8.63 -14.17 1.06
CA ALA A 716 -7.65 -13.08 1.10
C ALA A 716 -7.70 -12.20 -0.16
N ILE A 717 -7.92 -12.80 -1.33
CA ILE A 717 -8.04 -12.12 -2.62
C ILE A 717 -9.29 -11.22 -2.70
N HIS A 718 -10.43 -11.72 -2.23
CA HIS A 718 -11.71 -11.00 -2.31
C HIS A 718 -11.87 -9.91 -1.23
N ARG A 719 -10.85 -9.71 -0.38
CA ARG A 719 -10.86 -8.66 0.64
C ARG A 719 -10.77 -7.28 -0.01
N GLU A 720 -11.69 -6.39 0.33
CA GLU A 720 -11.70 -5.02 -0.15
C GLU A 720 -10.43 -4.27 0.30
N GLY A 721 -9.73 -3.62 -0.65
CA GLY A 721 -8.48 -2.91 -0.40
C GLY A 721 -7.21 -3.76 -0.48
N CYS A 722 -7.30 -4.98 -1.05
CA CYS A 722 -6.12 -5.82 -1.30
C CYS A 722 -5.12 -5.08 -2.20
N THR A 723 -3.84 -5.16 -1.85
CA THR A 723 -2.76 -4.58 -2.66
C THR A 723 -2.07 -5.68 -3.46
N LEU A 724 -1.34 -5.32 -4.53
CA LEU A 724 -0.56 -6.32 -5.26
C LEU A 724 0.46 -7.01 -4.35
N ASP A 725 1.07 -6.29 -3.41
CA ASP A 725 2.00 -6.86 -2.44
C ASP A 725 1.30 -7.78 -1.44
N ASP A 726 0.08 -7.46 -1.03
CA ASP A 726 -0.73 -8.34 -0.18
C ASP A 726 -1.16 -9.60 -0.94
N LEU A 727 -1.42 -9.49 -2.26
CA LEU A 727 -1.69 -10.63 -3.12
C LEU A 727 -0.47 -11.55 -3.25
N ILE A 728 0.72 -10.99 -3.43
CA ILE A 728 1.99 -11.74 -3.45
C ILE A 728 2.22 -12.42 -2.10
N LYS A 729 1.99 -11.71 -0.97
CA LYS A 729 2.08 -12.29 0.37
C LYS A 729 1.06 -13.41 0.61
N ALA A 730 -0.17 -13.23 0.12
CA ALA A 730 -1.21 -14.26 0.23
C ALA A 730 -0.86 -15.50 -0.60
N HIS A 731 -0.38 -15.32 -1.84
CA HIS A 731 0.06 -16.41 -2.71
C HIS A 731 1.28 -17.15 -2.17
N THR A 732 2.28 -16.43 -1.64
CA THR A 732 3.43 -17.06 -0.99
C THR A 732 3.05 -17.79 0.29
N LYS A 733 2.12 -17.26 1.09
CA LYS A 733 1.54 -17.98 2.25
C LYS A 733 0.84 -19.26 1.80
N TYR A 734 0.03 -19.19 0.75
CA TYR A 734 -0.65 -20.34 0.15
C TYR A 734 0.34 -21.42 -0.29
N LEU A 735 1.37 -21.05 -1.04
CA LEU A 735 2.42 -21.96 -1.49
C LEU A 735 3.24 -22.57 -0.33
N ASN A 736 3.59 -21.77 0.67
CA ASN A 736 4.26 -22.26 1.87
C ASN A 736 3.38 -23.23 2.65
N ALA A 737 2.07 -22.97 2.74
CA ALA A 737 1.12 -23.89 3.36
C ALA A 737 1.04 -25.21 2.59
N ILE A 738 0.92 -25.18 1.25
CA ILE A 738 0.85 -26.40 0.43
C ILE A 738 2.16 -27.18 0.46
N THR A 739 3.31 -26.51 0.35
CA THR A 739 4.60 -27.20 0.39
C THR A 739 4.87 -27.78 1.76
N HIS A 740 4.64 -27.03 2.83
CA HIS A 740 4.87 -27.52 4.19
C HIS A 740 3.87 -28.60 4.60
N LYS A 741 2.58 -28.45 4.33
CA LYS A 741 1.57 -29.45 4.71
C LYS A 741 1.52 -30.62 3.72
N GLY A 742 1.60 -30.35 2.42
CA GLY A 742 1.46 -31.34 1.35
C GLY A 742 2.69 -32.22 1.14
N LEU A 743 3.91 -31.70 1.34
CA LEU A 743 5.15 -32.51 1.34
C LEU A 743 5.52 -33.03 2.74
N LEU A 744 4.58 -32.98 3.70
CA LEU A 744 4.76 -33.47 5.07
C LEU A 744 6.04 -32.90 5.73
N GLY A 745 6.10 -31.56 5.70
CA GLY A 745 7.28 -30.74 5.94
C GLY A 745 8.15 -31.20 7.10
N ALA A 746 9.40 -31.55 6.78
CA ALA A 746 10.48 -31.57 7.75
C ALA A 746 10.76 -30.12 8.15
N LYS A 747 10.50 -29.75 9.41
CA LYS A 747 10.93 -28.46 9.94
C LYS A 747 12.44 -28.37 9.82
N LYS A 748 12.97 -27.39 9.06
CA LYS A 748 14.34 -26.95 9.26
C LYS A 748 14.44 -26.40 10.67
N LYS A 749 15.01 -27.17 11.60
CA LYS A 749 15.51 -26.57 12.83
C LYS A 749 16.63 -25.60 12.46
N HIS A 750 16.62 -24.45 13.11
CA HIS A 750 17.79 -23.57 13.16
C HIS A 750 18.94 -24.39 13.77
N HIS A 751 20.10 -24.36 13.12
CA HIS A 751 21.34 -25.10 13.44
C HIS A 751 21.50 -26.49 12.79
N GLY A 752 21.92 -26.49 11.52
CA GLY A 752 22.93 -27.41 10.95
C GLY A 752 22.70 -28.93 10.93
N ASP A 753 21.63 -29.47 11.51
CA ASP A 753 21.33 -30.90 11.46
C ASP A 753 20.16 -31.12 10.50
N VAL A 754 20.49 -31.58 9.30
CA VAL A 754 19.49 -31.93 8.29
C VAL A 754 18.85 -33.24 8.76
N ASP A 755 17.61 -33.18 9.25
CA ASP A 755 16.77 -34.39 9.39
C ASP A 755 16.41 -34.88 7.97
N GLU A 756 17.41 -35.44 7.29
CA GLU A 756 17.31 -36.04 5.96
C GLU A 756 16.56 -37.39 5.99
N ASN A 757 16.13 -37.86 7.17
CA ASN A 757 15.21 -38.99 7.35
C ASN A 757 13.73 -38.55 7.30
N SER A 758 13.46 -37.53 6.48
CA SER A 758 12.18 -36.85 6.26
C SER A 758 11.08 -37.81 5.80
N PHE A 759 9.84 -37.61 6.27
CA PHE A 759 8.64 -38.36 5.87
C PHE A 759 8.52 -38.60 4.36
N MET A 760 9.05 -37.70 3.52
CA MET A 760 9.11 -37.88 2.08
C MET A 760 9.96 -39.08 1.62
N VAL A 761 11.07 -39.37 2.30
CA VAL A 761 11.92 -40.54 1.99
C VAL A 761 11.19 -41.82 2.40
N GLN A 762 10.61 -41.84 3.61
CA GLN A 762 9.80 -42.97 4.08
C GLN A 762 8.61 -43.24 3.15
N LEU A 763 7.91 -42.18 2.71
CA LEU A 763 6.81 -42.29 1.78
C LEU A 763 7.28 -42.68 0.37
N GLY A 764 8.42 -42.15 -0.09
CA GLY A 764 9.05 -42.56 -1.36
C GLY A 764 9.43 -44.04 -1.37
N GLU A 765 9.95 -44.56 -0.26
CA GLU A 765 10.19 -45.99 -0.06
C GLU A 765 8.88 -46.80 -0.08
N LEU A 766 7.83 -46.33 0.61
CA LEU A 766 6.51 -46.97 0.59
C LEU A 766 5.92 -47.03 -0.83
N LEU A 767 5.98 -45.94 -1.59
CA LEU A 767 5.51 -45.90 -2.97
C LEU A 767 6.31 -46.85 -3.87
N ARG A 768 7.64 -46.95 -3.68
CA ARG A 768 8.49 -47.91 -4.42
C ARG A 768 8.16 -49.36 -4.05
N LEU A 769 7.89 -49.64 -2.77
CA LEU A 769 7.47 -50.96 -2.31
C LEU A 769 6.13 -51.36 -2.94
N MET A 770 5.15 -50.46 -2.99
CA MET A 770 3.86 -50.70 -3.64
C MET A 770 4.02 -51.05 -5.13
N LEU A 771 4.90 -50.35 -5.86
CA LEU A 771 5.21 -50.67 -7.26
C LEU A 771 5.90 -52.03 -7.40
N SER A 772 6.85 -52.36 -6.52
CA SER A 772 7.52 -53.66 -6.53
C SER A 772 6.56 -54.82 -6.18
N TYR A 773 5.59 -54.55 -5.31
CA TYR A 773 4.54 -55.51 -4.96
C TYR A 773 3.60 -55.73 -6.16
N ARG A 774 3.19 -54.66 -6.86
CA ARG A 774 2.46 -54.76 -8.13
C ARG A 774 3.19 -55.65 -9.13
N ASP A 775 4.49 -55.47 -9.32
CA ASP A 775 5.27 -56.30 -10.26
C ASP A 775 5.28 -57.79 -9.87
N ALA A 776 5.36 -58.09 -8.57
CA ALA A 776 5.22 -59.45 -8.07
C ALA A 776 3.81 -60.02 -8.28
N VAL A 777 2.76 -59.19 -8.18
CA VAL A 777 1.37 -59.60 -8.46
C VAL A 777 1.15 -59.85 -9.95
N ASP A 778 1.67 -59.00 -10.82
CA ASP A 778 1.60 -59.21 -12.27
C ASP A 778 2.38 -60.47 -12.68
N GLY A 779 3.51 -60.76 -12.01
CA GLY A 779 4.22 -62.05 -12.13
C GLY A 779 3.37 -63.25 -11.70
N LEU A 780 2.68 -63.17 -10.55
CA LEU A 780 1.74 -64.20 -10.11
C LEU A 780 0.57 -64.38 -11.09
N TYR A 781 0.07 -63.29 -11.68
CA TYR A 781 -0.98 -63.33 -12.69
C TYR A 781 -0.50 -64.03 -13.96
N SER A 782 0.69 -63.69 -14.47
CA SER A 782 1.32 -64.33 -15.62
C SER A 782 1.52 -65.84 -15.39
N TRP A 783 2.01 -66.22 -14.21
CA TRP A 783 2.15 -67.62 -13.83
C TRP A 783 0.79 -68.33 -13.81
N ALA A 784 -0.22 -67.73 -13.18
CA ALA A 784 -1.56 -68.33 -13.10
C ALA A 784 -2.25 -68.47 -14.46
N VAL A 785 -2.05 -67.52 -15.38
CA VAL A 785 -2.53 -67.61 -16.76
C VAL A 785 -1.83 -68.76 -17.49
N SER A 786 -0.51 -68.88 -17.34
CA SER A 786 0.28 -69.95 -17.98
C SER A 786 -0.13 -71.34 -17.47
N ASP A 787 -0.34 -71.46 -16.16
CA ASP A 787 -0.83 -72.69 -15.54
C ASP A 787 -2.26 -73.03 -16.01
N PHE A 788 -3.16 -72.05 -16.07
CA PHE A 788 -4.51 -72.26 -16.58
C PHE A 788 -4.52 -72.71 -18.05
N THR A 789 -3.74 -72.06 -18.93
CA THR A 789 -3.61 -72.46 -20.34
C THR A 789 -3.03 -73.87 -20.46
N ARG A 790 -2.08 -74.23 -19.60
CA ARG A 790 -1.53 -75.60 -19.52
C ARG A 790 -2.59 -76.62 -19.14
N ARG A 791 -3.39 -76.37 -18.09
CA ARG A 791 -4.47 -77.26 -17.64
C ARG A 791 -5.54 -77.44 -18.70
N GLN A 792 -5.98 -76.35 -19.31
CA GLN A 792 -6.93 -76.42 -20.42
C GLN A 792 -6.35 -77.22 -21.60
N GLY A 793 -5.05 -77.06 -21.88
CA GLY A 793 -4.34 -77.85 -22.88
C GLY A 793 -4.22 -79.34 -22.54
N SER A 794 -4.00 -79.69 -21.27
CA SER A 794 -3.98 -81.09 -20.81
C SER A 794 -5.38 -81.71 -20.85
N ASP A 795 -6.42 -80.96 -20.48
CA ASP A 795 -7.82 -81.43 -20.50
C ASP A 795 -8.26 -81.70 -21.94
N ILE A 796 -7.93 -80.80 -22.89
CA ILE A 796 -8.22 -81.02 -24.32
C ILE A 796 -7.43 -82.23 -24.86
N ARG A 797 -6.18 -82.42 -24.43
CA ARG A 797 -5.39 -83.61 -24.82
C ARG A 797 -5.97 -84.88 -24.22
N HIS A 798 -6.40 -84.84 -22.96
CA HIS A 798 -7.02 -85.97 -22.28
C HIS A 798 -8.36 -86.32 -22.90
N GLU A 799 -9.21 -85.34 -23.23
CA GLU A 799 -10.45 -85.55 -24.00
C GLU A 799 -10.19 -86.08 -25.41
N ALA A 800 -9.14 -85.62 -26.09
CA ALA A 800 -8.76 -86.14 -27.40
C ALA A 800 -8.20 -87.57 -27.32
N GLN A 801 -7.56 -87.92 -26.21
CA GLN A 801 -7.01 -89.25 -25.96
C GLN A 801 -8.09 -90.24 -25.53
N THR A 802 -9.03 -89.85 -24.65
CA THR A 802 -10.20 -90.68 -24.33
C THR A 802 -11.10 -90.89 -25.54
N ARG A 803 -11.31 -89.87 -26.39
CA ARG A 803 -12.02 -90.06 -27.67
C ARG A 803 -11.31 -91.01 -28.65
N ARG A 804 -9.97 -91.16 -28.56
CA ARG A 804 -9.22 -92.13 -29.37
C ARG A 804 -9.28 -93.54 -28.76
N GLU A 805 -9.24 -93.64 -27.44
CA GLU A 805 -9.40 -94.93 -26.72
C GLU A 805 -10.82 -95.49 -26.85
N ASP A 806 -11.84 -94.61 -26.90
CA ASP A 806 -13.23 -94.99 -27.18
C ASP A 806 -13.44 -95.46 -28.64
N ASP A 807 -12.61 -94.99 -29.58
CA ASP A 807 -12.66 -95.38 -31.01
C ASP A 807 -11.87 -96.68 -31.28
N GLU A 808 -10.83 -96.98 -30.49
CA GLU A 808 -10.13 -98.28 -30.50
C GLU A 808 -10.91 -99.41 -29.76
N GLY A 809 -11.99 -99.08 -29.05
CA GLY A 809 -12.88 -100.06 -28.39
C GLY A 809 -13.87 -100.80 -29.32
N ILE A 810 -13.97 -100.42 -30.60
CA ILE A 810 -14.98 -100.94 -31.55
C ILE A 810 -14.33 -101.40 -32.88
N SER A 811 -13.28 -102.24 -32.81
CA SER A 811 -12.68 -102.94 -33.97
C SER A 811 -11.51 -103.82 -33.48
N VAL A 812 -11.33 -105.12 -33.73
CA VAL A 812 -11.81 -106.07 -34.74
C VAL A 812 -11.55 -107.50 -34.22
N ASN A 813 -12.43 -108.45 -34.55
CA ASN A 813 -12.11 -109.89 -34.57
C ASN A 813 -11.36 -110.23 -35.87
N ALA A 814 -10.06 -110.56 -35.75
CA ALA A 814 -9.20 -111.33 -36.67
C ALA A 814 -8.66 -110.66 -37.98
N PRO A 815 -7.62 -111.22 -38.63
CA PRO A 815 -6.26 -111.39 -38.07
C PRO A 815 -5.11 -111.00 -39.05
N ALA A 816 -3.93 -110.77 -38.45
CA ALA A 816 -2.55 -110.96 -38.91
C ALA A 816 -2.22 -111.06 -40.43
N THR A 817 -1.41 -110.12 -40.92
CA THR A 817 -0.17 -110.43 -41.67
C THR A 817 0.95 -109.45 -41.32
N MET A 818 2.16 -109.97 -41.31
CA MET A 818 3.35 -109.42 -40.66
C MET A 818 4.08 -108.36 -41.48
N ARG A 819 4.67 -107.38 -40.78
CA ARG A 819 6.12 -107.11 -40.90
C ARG A 819 6.67 -106.48 -39.61
N ARG A 820 7.61 -107.19 -39.00
CA ARG A 820 8.22 -106.90 -37.69
C ARG A 820 9.61 -106.30 -37.88
N GLY A 821 9.83 -105.15 -37.25
CA GLY A 821 11.09 -104.74 -36.61
C GLY A 821 11.97 -103.70 -37.33
N PRO A 822 12.91 -103.05 -36.62
CA PRO A 822 13.27 -103.25 -35.20
C PRO A 822 13.18 -102.01 -34.30
N GLN A 823 12.93 -102.27 -33.02
CA GLN A 823 13.19 -101.37 -31.89
C GLN A 823 14.69 -101.05 -31.81
N HIS A 824 15.03 -99.78 -31.57
CA HIS A 824 16.32 -99.41 -30.97
C HIS A 824 16.14 -98.18 -30.07
N LEU A 825 16.25 -98.45 -28.76
CA LEU A 825 16.92 -97.65 -27.72
C LEU A 825 17.05 -96.14 -27.95
N ASP A 826 16.26 -95.36 -27.21
CA ASP A 826 16.80 -94.20 -26.47
C ASP A 826 15.84 -93.83 -25.32
N SER A 827 16.06 -94.50 -24.19
CA SER A 827 15.60 -94.04 -22.88
C SER A 827 16.61 -93.05 -22.33
N THR A 828 16.53 -91.80 -22.79
CA THR A 828 16.93 -90.64 -22.00
C THR A 828 15.66 -90.05 -21.40
N PRO A 829 15.54 -89.89 -20.07
CA PRO A 829 14.43 -89.14 -19.51
C PRO A 829 14.62 -87.68 -19.92
N VAL A 830 13.91 -87.26 -20.96
CA VAL A 830 13.65 -85.84 -21.18
C VAL A 830 12.83 -85.41 -19.95
N PRO A 831 13.29 -84.44 -19.15
CA PRO A 831 12.50 -83.95 -18.04
C PRO A 831 11.17 -83.45 -18.60
N THR A 832 10.07 -83.97 -18.07
CA THR A 832 8.75 -83.42 -18.33
C THR A 832 8.75 -81.93 -17.93
N PRO A 833 8.14 -81.03 -18.72
CA PRO A 833 7.97 -79.62 -18.32
C PRO A 833 7.02 -79.43 -17.12
N GLU A 834 6.63 -80.52 -16.45
CA GLU A 834 5.71 -80.53 -15.33
C GLU A 834 6.37 -80.01 -14.04
N ASP A 835 7.67 -80.27 -13.85
CA ASP A 835 8.40 -79.89 -12.63
C ASP A 835 9.01 -78.48 -12.68
N ALA A 836 9.46 -77.99 -13.85
CA ALA A 836 10.20 -76.73 -13.95
C ALA A 836 9.40 -75.46 -13.62
N ILE A 837 8.06 -75.49 -13.71
CA ILE A 837 7.18 -74.32 -13.47
C ILE A 837 6.54 -74.36 -12.07
N SER A 838 6.52 -75.53 -11.43
CA SER A 838 6.06 -75.69 -10.04
C SER A 838 7.03 -75.02 -9.06
N ASP A 839 8.33 -75.01 -9.38
CA ASP A 839 9.38 -74.42 -8.55
C ASP A 839 9.32 -72.88 -8.44
N GLU A 840 8.70 -72.18 -9.40
CA GLU A 840 8.63 -70.70 -9.41
C GLU A 840 7.53 -70.14 -8.48
N PHE A 841 6.46 -70.89 -8.22
CA PHE A 841 5.31 -70.43 -7.43
C PHE A 841 5.63 -70.21 -5.94
N PRO A 842 6.34 -71.12 -5.23
CA PRO A 842 6.74 -70.91 -3.84
C PRO A 842 7.61 -69.66 -3.65
N VAL A 843 8.52 -69.39 -4.58
CA VAL A 843 9.40 -68.21 -4.55
C VAL A 843 8.61 -66.91 -4.71
N LEU A 844 7.63 -66.89 -5.62
CA LEU A 844 6.72 -65.75 -5.79
C LEU A 844 5.83 -65.53 -4.57
N GLN A 845 5.35 -66.60 -3.94
CA GLN A 845 4.56 -66.54 -2.72
C GLN A 845 5.35 -65.98 -1.53
N GLU A 846 6.60 -66.43 -1.33
CA GLU A 846 7.50 -65.90 -0.30
C GLU A 846 7.84 -64.43 -0.55
N ARG A 847 8.08 -64.06 -1.81
CA ARG A 847 8.32 -62.67 -2.21
C ARG A 847 7.11 -61.77 -1.93
N LEU A 848 5.89 -62.22 -2.21
CA LEU A 848 4.67 -61.45 -1.90
C LEU A 848 4.45 -61.30 -0.39
N GLN A 849 4.71 -62.35 0.40
CA GLN A 849 4.59 -62.31 1.85
C GLN A 849 5.64 -61.39 2.50
N SER A 850 6.89 -61.46 2.05
CA SER A 850 7.96 -60.57 2.54
C SER A 850 7.71 -59.12 2.20
N LEU A 851 7.27 -58.82 0.96
CA LEU A 851 6.91 -57.46 0.55
C LEU A 851 5.69 -56.91 1.32
N GLY A 852 4.66 -57.75 1.54
CA GLY A 852 3.49 -57.38 2.36
C GLY A 852 3.84 -57.11 3.82
N ALA A 853 4.69 -57.94 4.43
CA ALA A 853 5.18 -57.74 5.79
C ALA A 853 6.05 -56.48 5.91
N HIS A 854 6.94 -56.25 4.94
CA HIS A 854 7.77 -55.05 4.90
C HIS A 854 6.91 -53.79 4.76
N PHE A 855 5.90 -53.79 3.89
CA PHE A 855 4.93 -52.72 3.76
C PHE A 855 4.24 -52.40 5.10
N LYS A 856 3.66 -53.40 5.76
CA LYS A 856 2.99 -53.23 7.05
C LYS A 856 3.91 -52.66 8.13
N SER A 857 5.16 -53.16 8.21
CA SER A 857 6.15 -52.65 9.16
C SER A 857 6.48 -51.17 8.96
N ARG A 858 6.58 -50.73 7.69
CA ARG A 858 6.88 -49.34 7.33
C ARG A 858 5.69 -48.41 7.58
N VAL A 859 4.47 -48.87 7.35
CA VAL A 859 3.25 -48.13 7.71
C VAL A 859 3.16 -47.92 9.23
N CYS A 860 3.43 -48.95 10.04
CA CYS A 860 3.46 -48.82 11.50
C CYS A 860 4.51 -47.81 12.00
N LEU A 861 5.67 -47.72 11.33
CA LEU A 861 6.70 -46.73 11.62
C LEU A 861 6.24 -45.31 11.24
N LEU A 862 5.66 -45.14 10.04
CA LEU A 862 5.12 -43.87 9.57
C LEU A 862 4.04 -43.33 10.53
N LEU A 863 3.10 -44.18 10.93
CA LEU A 863 2.04 -43.83 11.89
C LEU A 863 2.61 -43.48 13.27
N GLY A 864 3.63 -44.22 13.72
CA GLY A 864 4.35 -43.91 14.94
C GLY A 864 4.99 -42.52 14.90
N ASP A 865 5.64 -42.17 13.79
CA ASP A 865 6.30 -40.89 13.62
C ASP A 865 5.27 -39.73 13.45
N LEU A 866 4.16 -39.95 12.75
CA LEU A 866 3.07 -38.97 12.59
C LEU A 866 2.33 -38.65 13.90
N ALA A 867 2.20 -39.62 14.81
CA ALA A 867 1.48 -39.43 16.08
C ALA A 867 2.17 -38.42 17.02
N TYR A 868 3.49 -38.26 16.92
CA TYR A 868 4.28 -37.36 17.77
C TYR A 868 4.63 -36.02 17.09
N GLN A 869 4.09 -35.76 15.89
CA GLN A 869 4.29 -34.51 15.17
C GLN A 869 3.66 -33.33 15.93
N PRO A 870 4.30 -32.14 16.01
CA PRO A 870 3.70 -30.97 16.65
C PRO A 870 2.53 -30.37 15.86
N ASP A 871 2.45 -30.58 14.55
CA ASP A 871 1.44 -29.99 13.68
C ASP A 871 0.15 -30.83 13.69
N VAL A 872 -0.98 -30.18 13.97
CA VAL A 872 -2.29 -30.84 14.17
C VAL A 872 -2.76 -31.56 12.92
N ASP A 873 -2.59 -30.95 11.74
CA ASP A 873 -3.04 -31.50 10.46
C ASP A 873 -2.30 -32.81 10.11
N MET A 874 -1.03 -32.92 10.47
CA MET A 874 -0.24 -34.14 10.22
C MET A 874 -0.57 -35.25 11.22
N ARG A 875 -0.92 -34.89 12.46
CA ARG A 875 -1.49 -35.86 13.41
C ARG A 875 -2.85 -36.36 12.94
N PHE A 876 -3.66 -35.48 12.34
CA PHE A 876 -4.93 -35.85 11.73
C PHE A 876 -4.73 -36.87 10.60
N LEU A 877 -3.73 -36.70 9.73
CA LEU A 877 -3.37 -37.74 8.74
C LEU A 877 -3.10 -39.10 9.40
N GLY A 878 -2.35 -39.12 10.52
CA GLY A 878 -2.10 -40.35 11.29
C GLY A 878 -3.36 -41.00 11.86
N VAL A 879 -4.37 -40.21 12.23
CA VAL A 879 -5.68 -40.69 12.70
C VAL A 879 -6.53 -41.22 11.54
N VAL A 880 -6.59 -40.49 10.42
CA VAL A 880 -7.39 -40.88 9.24
C VAL A 880 -6.85 -42.15 8.60
N THR A 881 -5.54 -42.28 8.50
CA THR A 881 -4.89 -43.50 7.97
C THR A 881 -5.05 -44.72 8.87
N ASN A 882 -5.33 -44.53 10.17
CA ASN A 882 -5.56 -45.60 11.13
C ASN A 882 -6.98 -45.61 11.71
N PHE A 883 -7.99 -45.13 10.97
CA PHE A 883 -9.35 -44.93 11.48
C PHE A 883 -10.01 -46.17 12.12
N ASN A 884 -9.55 -47.39 11.80
CA ASN A 884 -10.05 -48.65 12.37
C ASN A 884 -9.06 -49.34 13.34
N ASP A 885 -7.99 -48.66 13.77
CA ASP A 885 -6.91 -49.21 14.62
C ASP A 885 -6.30 -50.53 14.09
N CYS A 886 -6.33 -50.72 12.77
CA CYS A 886 -5.77 -51.91 12.11
C CYS A 886 -4.25 -52.00 12.29
N TYR A 887 -3.59 -50.85 12.38
CA TYR A 887 -2.16 -50.74 12.61
C TYR A 887 -1.88 -50.33 14.05
N GLN A 888 -1.00 -51.06 14.72
CA GLN A 888 -0.46 -50.64 16.01
C GLN A 888 0.78 -49.76 15.74
N PRO A 889 0.77 -48.47 16.12
CA PRO A 889 1.90 -47.59 15.87
C PRO A 889 3.11 -48.05 16.70
N VAL A 890 4.25 -48.27 16.03
CA VAL A 890 5.50 -48.69 16.68
C VAL A 890 6.50 -47.56 16.56
N ARG A 891 7.07 -47.13 17.69
CA ARG A 891 8.06 -46.05 17.72
C ARG A 891 9.39 -46.50 17.13
N SER A 892 9.94 -45.72 16.20
CA SER A 892 11.35 -45.83 15.80
C SER A 892 12.23 -45.49 17.02
N LYS A 893 12.96 -46.49 17.54
CA LYS A 893 13.98 -46.24 18.58
C LYS A 893 15.12 -45.45 17.92
N LYS A 894 15.27 -44.16 18.27
CA LYS A 894 16.47 -43.39 17.92
C LYS A 894 17.72 -44.19 18.33
N PRO A 895 18.69 -44.41 17.43
CA PRO A 895 19.93 -45.09 17.78
C PRO A 895 20.81 -44.09 18.54
N GLY A 896 20.73 -44.10 19.87
CA GLY A 896 21.55 -43.17 20.67
C GLY A 896 21.05 -42.93 22.09
N ARG A 897 20.90 -44.00 22.89
CA ARG A 897 21.13 -43.97 24.35
C ARG A 897 21.04 -45.39 24.90
N PRO A 898 22.07 -45.93 25.57
CA PRO A 898 21.98 -47.23 26.21
C PRO A 898 20.99 -47.15 27.37
N ALA A 899 20.08 -48.12 27.43
CA ALA A 899 19.03 -48.19 28.43
C ALA A 899 19.64 -48.49 29.81
N THR A 900 19.53 -47.56 30.75
CA THR A 900 19.59 -47.88 32.17
C THR A 900 18.32 -48.61 32.56
N ARG A 901 18.53 -49.91 32.80
CA ARG A 901 17.68 -50.90 33.44
C ARG A 901 16.81 -50.32 34.56
N ASP A 902 15.49 -50.36 34.40
CA ASP A 902 14.55 -50.21 35.51
C ASP A 902 13.57 -51.38 35.50
N GLN A 903 13.87 -52.37 36.33
CA GLN A 903 12.97 -53.46 36.69
C GLN A 903 12.10 -52.97 37.83
N GLY A 904 10.78 -52.87 37.63
CA GLY A 904 9.90 -52.56 38.75
C GLY A 904 8.43 -52.42 38.40
N ARG A 905 7.68 -53.50 38.64
CA ARG A 905 6.23 -53.54 38.93
C ARG A 905 5.26 -53.33 37.77
N SER A 906 4.72 -54.46 37.31
CA SER A 906 3.27 -54.61 37.16
C SER A 906 2.90 -56.09 37.06
N SER A 907 2.59 -56.70 38.20
CA SER A 907 1.75 -57.91 38.24
C SER A 907 0.47 -57.59 39.01
N ALA A 908 -0.62 -58.11 38.47
CA ALA A 908 -1.95 -58.24 39.08
C ALA A 908 -2.86 -57.01 39.02
N ARG A 909 -3.79 -57.00 38.05
CA ARG A 909 -5.15 -57.53 38.27
C ARG A 909 -6.00 -57.37 37.01
N ALA A 910 -6.45 -58.51 36.48
CA ALA A 910 -7.81 -58.70 35.96
C ALA A 910 -8.64 -59.30 37.13
N PRO A 911 -9.97 -59.51 37.07
CA PRO A 911 -10.84 -59.63 35.90
C PRO A 911 -11.47 -58.32 35.40
#